data_AF-A0A1M3EWT3-F1
#
_entry.id   AF-A0A1M3EWT3-F1
#
_cell.length_a   1.000
_cell.length_b   1.000
_cell.length_c   1.000
_cell.angle_alpha   90.00
_cell.angle_beta   90.00
_cell.angle_gamma   90.00
#
_symmetry.space_group_name_H-M   'P 1'
#
loop_
_entity.id
_entity.type
_entity.pdbx_description
1 polymer ?
#
loop_
_entity_poly.entity_id
_entity_poly.type
_entity_poly.pdbx_seq_one_letter_code
_entity_poly.pdbx_strand_id
1 'polypeptide(L)'
;MDYDVLVIGSGIGGMESSIKLGDMGYKVLLVEKEASVGGRMILLSKVFPTLDCASCISGPKMSSTINHPNITTKTYSEVSGIRRDERGTFHATVREKPTFVDWAACTGCSDCQTACTVAVPDQFNADLVARRAAYIAFPQAVPKKAVLQREGTSPCIGACPAGIKAHGYVSLVRNGKDDEAFNLVLDATPLVGTLGRACYAPCESECTRTKLEGPVPIRLIKRFAADRHYAAHGTAPAAPVVEVAEPNGRRVAVVGSGPAGLTAAWQLARLGYAVKVLEKRSQPGGYLRHAIPAYRLPHEVVDADIANLTSLGVEIECDAAVTDLVALKEQGGYDAVVVATGTQQATRMGVPNEDATGSVTGLEFLADVANGHAPDLTGKRVVVVGGGNVAMDAARVSLRLGAAEAKVVYRRTRDEMPAHHVEADDAEAEGAVFEFLVTPLEVLATDGRVTGLTLQRMRLGEPDASGRRSPEPVPGATSTVACDVVISTIGMSPDAGLYEGVVPVGRGQRIAVDPRTLQTELPYLFAAGDVTAGATDITRAIGSGRRAAHMVDRWLTGRSLDGFTVLDGRLDTVTHDQVLSRQTAYGHRNPVKGQADLRPMPRTFDEVEAPLSDAEARSGAGSCLDCGVCSECQECVRACPADAIRMDQREKVSEVTVGAVVVSTGYRLFAADAKPEYGWGRYPNVITGMQMDRLLAPTRPYNTVLRPGDGKVPERIAYISCTGSRDQQVGNPLCSKVCCMYSIKQNQLIMGALPLADVTMHYMDMRAAGKRYDEFYEQAKDMGAQYIRGRVSGITEKENGDLVLRYEDTEGSGKIVEAEYDLVVLAVGIQPNRDVERLFSDEPLGLDEYFYVAEPDDDLDPGVTDIPGVFVAGTAAGAKDIVDSIVHAGAAVAQVAAHLERTSVATTAEVLA
;
A
#
# COMPACT_ATOMS: atom_id res chain seq x y z
N MET A 1 -40.13 -2.60 -5.64
CA MET A 1 -39.19 -1.80 -4.82
C MET A 1 -38.48 -2.75 -3.88
N ASP A 2 -37.18 -2.60 -3.69
CA ASP A 2 -36.38 -3.43 -2.79
C ASP A 2 -36.58 -3.00 -1.34
N TYR A 3 -36.66 -1.69 -1.12
CA TYR A 3 -36.93 -1.04 0.16
C TYR A 3 -37.97 0.07 -0.02
N ASP A 4 -38.68 0.42 1.04
CA ASP A 4 -39.62 1.54 1.02
C ASP A 4 -38.87 2.87 1.12
N VAL A 5 -37.82 2.93 1.96
CA VAL A 5 -37.04 4.14 2.21
C VAL A 5 -35.54 3.87 2.22
N LEU A 6 -34.76 4.73 1.56
CA LEU A 6 -33.31 4.85 1.73
C LEU A 6 -32.99 5.98 2.71
N VAL A 7 -32.24 5.69 3.77
CA VAL A 7 -31.68 6.70 4.68
C VAL A 7 -30.17 6.78 4.48
N ILE A 8 -29.65 7.98 4.19
CA ILE A 8 -28.23 8.21 3.90
C ILE A 8 -27.58 8.88 5.10
N GLY A 9 -26.71 8.14 5.79
CA GLY A 9 -26.00 8.56 7.00
C GLY A 9 -26.67 8.06 8.29
N SER A 10 -25.87 7.52 9.21
CA SER A 10 -26.32 6.94 10.49
C SER A 10 -25.91 7.77 11.71
N GLY A 11 -25.89 9.09 11.54
CA GLY A 11 -25.87 10.01 12.68
C GLY A 11 -27.14 9.92 13.52
N ILE A 12 -27.25 10.74 14.55
CA ILE A 12 -28.42 10.73 15.44
C ILE A 12 -29.74 10.95 14.68
N GLY A 13 -29.74 11.83 13.66
CA GLY A 13 -30.90 12.07 12.80
C GLY A 13 -31.26 10.84 11.96
N GLY A 14 -30.31 10.29 11.21
CA GLY A 14 -30.57 9.12 10.36
C GLY A 14 -30.94 7.85 11.12
N MET A 15 -30.31 7.59 12.29
CA MET A 15 -30.73 6.48 13.16
C MET A 15 -32.15 6.71 13.69
N GLU A 16 -32.49 7.92 14.14
CA GLU A 16 -33.85 8.24 14.60
C GLU A 16 -34.87 8.06 13.48
N SER A 17 -34.57 8.55 12.28
CA SER A 17 -35.43 8.39 11.11
C SER A 17 -35.64 6.93 10.77
N SER A 18 -34.57 6.14 10.76
CA SER A 18 -34.62 4.71 10.42
C SER A 18 -35.41 3.90 11.43
N ILE A 19 -35.20 4.13 12.74
CA ILE A 19 -35.92 3.44 13.82
C ILE A 19 -37.41 3.74 13.71
N LYS A 20 -37.81 5.02 13.61
CA LYS A 20 -39.24 5.37 13.55
C LYS A 20 -39.94 4.85 12.32
N LEU A 21 -39.30 4.93 11.14
CA LEU A 21 -39.86 4.35 9.91
C LEU A 21 -39.97 2.82 10.02
N GLY A 22 -38.97 2.17 10.60
CA GLY A 22 -38.99 0.74 10.88
C GLY A 22 -40.12 0.34 11.83
N ASP A 23 -40.32 1.09 12.92
CA ASP A 23 -41.39 0.89 13.91
C ASP A 23 -42.79 1.06 13.27
N MET A 24 -42.90 1.92 12.24
CA MET A 24 -44.12 2.09 11.43
C MET A 24 -44.36 0.93 10.44
N GLY A 25 -43.40 0.02 10.28
CA GLY A 25 -43.52 -1.15 9.40
C GLY A 25 -42.86 -1.00 8.03
N TYR A 26 -42.25 0.15 7.71
CA TYR A 26 -41.55 0.36 6.44
C TYR A 26 -40.20 -0.36 6.43
N LYS A 27 -39.84 -0.94 5.28
CA LYS A 27 -38.53 -1.52 5.01
C LYS A 27 -37.54 -0.40 4.72
N VAL A 28 -36.57 -0.21 5.61
CA VAL A 28 -35.57 0.84 5.52
C VAL A 28 -34.22 0.26 5.12
N LEU A 29 -33.58 0.86 4.12
CA LEU A 29 -32.16 0.68 3.86
C LEU A 29 -31.39 1.87 4.46
N LEU A 30 -30.55 1.62 5.46
CA LEU A 30 -29.66 2.62 6.04
C LEU A 30 -28.24 2.43 5.50
N VAL A 31 -27.69 3.44 4.84
CA VAL A 31 -26.32 3.42 4.30
C VAL A 31 -25.42 4.34 5.13
N GLU A 32 -24.32 3.78 5.64
CA GLU A 32 -23.31 4.49 6.45
C GLU A 32 -21.91 4.26 5.90
N LYS A 33 -21.17 5.34 5.68
CA LYS A 33 -19.84 5.31 5.07
C LYS A 33 -18.76 4.83 6.02
N GLU A 34 -18.96 4.99 7.32
CA GLU A 34 -18.08 4.51 8.39
C GLU A 34 -18.39 3.04 8.74
N ALA A 35 -17.42 2.37 9.39
CA ALA A 35 -17.55 0.95 9.73
C ALA A 35 -18.58 0.63 10.84
N SER A 36 -19.09 1.66 11.53
CA SER A 36 -20.05 1.56 12.62
C SER A 36 -21.08 2.67 12.51
N VAL A 37 -22.30 2.42 12.97
CA VAL A 37 -23.29 3.48 13.17
C VAL A 37 -22.93 4.38 14.36
N GLY A 38 -23.62 5.51 14.51
CA GLY A 38 -23.47 6.42 15.66
C GLY A 38 -23.10 7.86 15.28
N GLY A 39 -22.55 8.06 14.08
CA GLY A 39 -22.11 9.35 13.55
C GLY A 39 -21.21 10.13 14.52
N ARG A 40 -21.34 11.47 14.53
CA ARG A 40 -20.50 12.33 15.38
C ARG A 40 -20.83 12.27 16.88
N MET A 41 -22.05 11.88 17.24
CA MET A 41 -22.50 11.88 18.63
C MET A 41 -21.69 10.91 19.50
N ILE A 42 -21.27 9.77 18.94
CA ILE A 42 -20.50 8.76 19.67
C ILE A 42 -19.08 9.23 20.05
N LEU A 43 -18.58 10.28 19.38
CA LEU A 43 -17.26 10.85 19.63
C LEU A 43 -17.25 11.77 20.87
N LEU A 44 -18.43 12.23 21.31
CA LEU A 44 -18.57 13.17 22.41
C LEU A 44 -18.42 12.47 23.77
N SER A 45 -17.83 13.15 24.75
CA SER A 45 -17.74 12.65 26.13
C SER A 45 -19.13 12.60 26.80
N LYS A 46 -19.77 13.77 26.84
CA LYS A 46 -21.06 14.05 27.44
C LYS A 46 -21.87 15.00 26.57
N VAL A 47 -23.18 15.00 26.77
CA VAL A 47 -24.10 15.95 26.14
C VAL A 47 -24.33 17.17 27.04
N PHE A 48 -24.70 18.30 26.44
CA PHE A 48 -25.16 19.48 27.17
C PHE A 48 -26.70 19.58 27.09
N PRO A 49 -27.37 20.21 28.06
CA PRO A 49 -26.83 20.80 29.30
C PRO A 49 -26.79 19.79 30.46
N THR A 50 -27.22 18.54 30.26
CA THR A 50 -27.42 17.57 31.35
C THR A 50 -26.15 16.86 31.81
N LEU A 51 -25.06 16.94 31.04
CA LEU A 51 -23.81 16.21 31.29
C LEU A 51 -23.96 14.68 31.30
N ASP A 52 -25.02 14.16 30.69
CA ASP A 52 -25.21 12.72 30.52
C ASP A 52 -24.18 12.15 29.55
N CYS A 53 -23.81 10.88 29.76
CA CYS A 53 -22.87 10.18 28.88
C CYS A 53 -23.46 10.03 27.47
N ALA A 54 -22.77 10.56 26.45
CA ALA A 54 -23.25 10.51 25.07
C ALA A 54 -23.36 9.06 24.55
N SER A 55 -22.41 8.20 24.93
CA SER A 55 -22.44 6.77 24.60
C SER A 55 -23.60 6.02 25.25
N CYS A 56 -24.03 6.41 26.46
CA CYS A 56 -25.19 5.79 27.13
C CYS A 56 -26.51 6.12 26.42
N ILE A 57 -26.59 7.27 25.75
CA ILE A 57 -27.78 7.68 24.99
C ILE A 57 -27.75 7.08 23.58
N SER A 58 -26.60 7.12 22.91
CA SER A 58 -26.44 6.64 21.53
C SER A 58 -26.39 5.12 21.41
N GLY A 59 -25.78 4.42 22.38
CA GLY A 59 -25.63 2.96 22.37
C GLY A 59 -26.94 2.19 22.17
N PRO A 60 -28.02 2.47 22.93
CA PRO A 60 -29.32 1.85 22.70
C PRO A 60 -29.86 2.08 21.28
N LYS A 61 -29.76 3.30 20.75
CA LYS A 61 -30.21 3.61 19.37
C LYS A 61 -29.38 2.89 18.32
N MET A 62 -28.08 2.81 18.50
CA MET A 62 -27.18 2.07 17.61
C MET A 62 -27.54 0.58 17.57
N SER A 63 -27.78 -0.01 18.75
CA SER A 63 -28.23 -1.40 18.87
C SER A 63 -29.59 -1.63 18.24
N SER A 64 -30.56 -0.75 18.51
CA SER A 64 -31.90 -0.84 17.92
C SER A 64 -31.83 -0.74 16.40
N THR A 65 -31.04 0.19 15.85
CA THR A 65 -30.90 0.37 14.40
C THR A 65 -30.41 -0.90 13.70
N ILE A 66 -29.38 -1.54 14.25
CA ILE A 66 -28.73 -2.71 13.62
C ILE A 66 -29.55 -3.99 13.78
N ASN A 67 -30.29 -4.13 14.89
CA ASN A 67 -31.07 -5.34 15.19
C ASN A 67 -32.55 -5.21 14.81
N HIS A 68 -32.98 -4.08 14.25
CA HIS A 68 -34.38 -3.87 13.90
C HIS A 68 -34.79 -4.77 12.71
N PRO A 69 -35.90 -5.53 12.78
CA PRO A 69 -36.28 -6.46 11.72
C PRO A 69 -36.59 -5.80 10.36
N ASN A 70 -37.03 -4.54 10.38
CA ASN A 70 -37.34 -3.77 9.17
C ASN A 70 -36.20 -2.85 8.69
N ILE A 71 -35.03 -2.86 9.34
CA ILE A 71 -33.89 -2.01 8.93
C ILE A 71 -32.77 -2.91 8.42
N THR A 72 -32.41 -2.74 7.16
CA THR A 72 -31.16 -3.29 6.62
C THR A 72 -30.10 -2.21 6.68
N THR A 73 -29.04 -2.44 7.45
CA THR A 73 -27.93 -1.49 7.56
C THR A 73 -26.75 -1.94 6.71
N LYS A 74 -26.27 -1.07 5.83
CA LYS A 74 -25.01 -1.22 5.09
C LYS A 74 -23.99 -0.20 5.63
N THR A 75 -23.23 -0.60 6.65
CA THR A 75 -22.06 0.17 7.10
C THR A 75 -20.88 -0.02 6.15
N TYR A 76 -19.86 0.83 6.26
CA TYR A 76 -18.71 0.87 5.36
C TYR A 76 -19.09 0.98 3.86
N SER A 77 -20.20 1.67 3.57
CA SER A 77 -20.81 1.76 2.25
C SER A 77 -21.28 3.19 1.96
N GLU A 78 -21.23 3.61 0.71
CA GLU A 78 -21.59 4.96 0.29
C GLU A 78 -22.63 4.94 -0.84
N VAL A 79 -23.47 5.98 -0.89
CA VAL A 79 -24.35 6.21 -2.05
C VAL A 79 -23.60 7.09 -3.03
N SER A 80 -23.32 6.58 -4.23
CA SER A 80 -22.55 7.32 -5.25
C SER A 80 -23.43 8.06 -6.26
N GLY A 81 -24.73 7.79 -6.30
CA GLY A 81 -25.67 8.46 -7.19
C GLY A 81 -27.10 7.92 -7.02
N ILE A 82 -28.08 8.78 -7.29
CA ILE A 82 -29.51 8.52 -7.22
C ILE A 82 -30.15 9.12 -8.45
N ARG A 83 -30.97 8.32 -9.13
CA ARG A 83 -31.80 8.73 -10.27
C ARG A 83 -33.26 8.49 -9.94
N ARG A 84 -34.14 9.38 -10.39
CA ARG A 84 -35.59 9.27 -10.23
C ARG A 84 -36.21 8.82 -11.54
N ASP A 85 -37.14 7.87 -11.48
CA ASP A 85 -37.88 7.40 -12.66
C ASP A 85 -39.19 8.18 -12.88
N GLU A 86 -39.83 7.94 -14.02
CA GLU A 86 -41.11 8.57 -14.39
C GLU A 86 -42.26 8.24 -13.44
N ARG A 87 -42.16 7.14 -12.69
CA ARG A 87 -43.16 6.71 -11.70
C ARG A 87 -42.91 7.32 -10.32
N GLY A 88 -41.89 8.16 -10.18
CA GLY A 88 -41.49 8.77 -8.91
C GLY A 88 -40.72 7.85 -7.97
N THR A 89 -40.25 6.70 -8.44
CA THR A 89 -39.38 5.77 -7.69
C THR A 89 -37.91 6.16 -7.88
N PHE A 90 -37.06 5.84 -6.91
CA PHE A 90 -35.64 6.16 -6.95
C PHE A 90 -34.79 4.91 -7.15
N HIS A 91 -33.74 5.02 -7.95
CA HIS A 91 -32.69 4.02 -8.08
C HIS A 91 -31.39 4.59 -7.53
N ALA A 92 -30.91 4.02 -6.43
CA ALA A 92 -29.69 4.43 -5.78
C ALA A 92 -28.56 3.44 -6.08
N THR A 93 -27.39 3.97 -6.45
CA THR A 93 -26.17 3.18 -6.60
C THR A 93 -25.44 3.16 -5.26
N VAL A 94 -25.37 1.98 -4.64
CA VAL A 94 -24.66 1.76 -3.38
C VAL A 94 -23.33 1.08 -3.66
N ARG A 95 -22.27 1.69 -3.15
CA ARG A 95 -20.88 1.23 -3.24
C ARG A 95 -20.44 0.70 -1.88
N GLU A 96 -20.28 -0.62 -1.77
CA GLU A 96 -19.77 -1.29 -0.57
C GLU A 96 -18.25 -1.38 -0.66
N LYS A 97 -17.55 -0.71 0.26
CA LYS A 97 -16.08 -0.73 0.31
C LYS A 97 -15.62 -2.09 0.83
N PRO A 98 -14.48 -2.63 0.34
CA PRO A 98 -13.94 -3.87 0.87
C PRO A 98 -13.46 -3.66 2.30
N THR A 99 -14.05 -4.37 3.26
CA THR A 99 -13.59 -4.39 4.66
C THR A 99 -12.31 -5.21 4.81
N PHE A 100 -12.04 -6.08 3.83
CA PHE A 100 -11.03 -7.15 3.84
C PHE A 100 -11.18 -8.10 5.03
N VAL A 101 -12.39 -8.17 5.58
CA VAL A 101 -12.77 -9.03 6.70
C VAL A 101 -14.15 -9.60 6.40
N ASP A 102 -14.28 -10.93 6.45
CA ASP A 102 -15.57 -11.57 6.49
C ASP A 102 -16.26 -11.24 7.83
N TRP A 103 -17.19 -10.30 7.78
CA TRP A 103 -17.94 -9.87 8.95
C TRP A 103 -18.88 -10.93 9.50
N ALA A 104 -19.26 -11.94 8.71
CA ALA A 104 -20.04 -13.07 9.23
C ALA A 104 -19.17 -13.93 10.17
N ALA A 105 -17.93 -14.19 9.78
CA ALA A 105 -16.96 -14.96 10.59
C ALA A 105 -16.33 -14.15 11.73
N CYS A 106 -16.16 -12.84 11.57
CA CYS A 106 -15.44 -12.00 12.52
C CYS A 106 -16.11 -11.95 13.91
N THR A 107 -15.36 -12.28 14.97
CA THR A 107 -15.86 -12.27 16.36
C THR A 107 -15.71 -10.92 17.07
N GLY A 108 -14.96 -9.98 16.49
CA GLY A 108 -14.65 -8.68 17.13
C GLY A 108 -13.64 -8.78 18.29
N CYS A 109 -12.81 -9.83 18.34
CA CYS A 109 -11.82 -10.07 19.40
C CYS A 109 -10.66 -9.05 19.44
N SER A 110 -10.37 -8.36 18.33
CA SER A 110 -9.28 -7.38 18.16
C SER A 110 -7.85 -7.94 18.02
N ASP A 111 -7.66 -9.26 17.93
CA ASP A 111 -6.32 -9.85 17.76
C ASP A 111 -5.58 -9.32 16.51
N CYS A 112 -6.34 -9.09 15.43
CA CYS A 112 -5.83 -8.48 14.21
C CYS A 112 -5.29 -7.06 14.42
N GLN A 113 -5.85 -6.29 15.36
CA GLN A 113 -5.37 -4.95 15.70
C GLN A 113 -4.02 -5.07 16.43
N THR A 114 -3.94 -5.92 17.44
CA THR A 114 -2.74 -6.16 18.24
C THR A 114 -1.56 -6.63 17.37
N ALA A 115 -1.83 -7.52 16.40
CA ALA A 115 -0.81 -8.07 15.51
C ALA A 115 -0.36 -7.09 14.41
N CYS A 116 -1.17 -6.07 14.08
CA CYS A 116 -0.91 -5.18 12.96
C CYS A 116 0.32 -4.28 13.17
N THR A 117 1.23 -4.26 12.20
CA THR A 117 2.54 -3.60 12.28
C THR A 117 2.54 -2.14 11.80
N VAL A 118 1.40 -1.66 11.29
CA VAL A 118 1.27 -0.29 10.77
C VAL A 118 0.39 0.53 11.70
N ALA A 119 0.91 1.69 12.08
CA ALA A 119 0.21 2.69 12.85
C ALA A 119 -0.27 3.81 11.90
N VAL A 120 -1.51 4.25 12.08
CA VAL A 120 -2.13 5.37 11.35
C VAL A 120 -2.84 6.28 12.33
N PRO A 121 -3.07 7.57 12.01
CA PRO A 121 -3.83 8.47 12.88
C PRO A 121 -5.20 7.89 13.25
N ASP A 122 -5.58 8.04 14.52
CA ASP A 122 -6.85 7.54 15.05
C ASP A 122 -7.94 8.62 15.01
N GLN A 123 -8.80 8.54 14.00
CA GLN A 123 -9.90 9.49 13.79
C GLN A 123 -10.92 9.46 14.94
N PHE A 124 -11.10 8.32 15.64
CA PHE A 124 -11.99 8.24 16.80
C PHE A 124 -11.47 9.11 17.95
N ASN A 125 -10.15 9.15 18.14
CA ASN A 125 -9.48 9.99 19.13
C ASN A 125 -9.02 11.34 18.57
N ALA A 126 -9.64 11.81 17.47
CA ALA A 126 -9.33 13.08 16.82
C ALA A 126 -7.82 13.27 16.55
N ASP A 127 -7.19 12.19 16.08
CA ASP A 127 -5.78 12.10 15.70
C ASP A 127 -4.77 12.43 16.82
N LEU A 128 -5.20 12.42 18.09
CA LEU A 128 -4.32 12.59 19.26
C LEU A 128 -3.37 11.39 19.45
N VAL A 129 -3.81 10.21 19.04
CA VAL A 129 -3.02 8.96 19.10
C VAL A 129 -3.10 8.24 17.77
N ALA A 130 -2.30 7.18 17.62
CA ALA A 130 -2.39 6.28 16.49
C ALA A 130 -3.28 5.07 16.81
N ARG A 131 -4.00 4.59 15.79
CA ARG A 131 -4.60 3.27 15.73
C ARG A 131 -3.83 2.39 14.76
N ARG A 132 -4.27 1.15 14.59
CA ARG A 132 -3.68 0.19 13.67
C ARG A 132 -4.42 0.20 12.32
N ALA A 133 -3.77 -0.26 11.25
CA ALA A 133 -4.42 -0.37 9.94
C ALA A 133 -5.56 -1.41 9.95
N ALA A 134 -5.40 -2.51 10.70
CA ALA A 134 -6.51 -3.36 11.11
C ALA A 134 -7.12 -2.79 12.39
N TYR A 135 -8.40 -2.43 12.38
CA TYR A 135 -9.04 -1.76 13.50
C TYR A 135 -10.51 -2.12 13.67
N ILE A 136 -11.05 -1.97 14.88
CA ILE A 136 -12.49 -1.84 15.12
C ILE A 136 -12.73 -0.35 15.34
N ALA A 137 -13.81 0.20 14.76
CA ALA A 137 -14.05 1.66 14.74
C ALA A 137 -13.87 2.34 16.11
N PHE A 138 -14.36 1.71 17.18
CA PHE A 138 -14.16 2.09 18.57
C PHE A 138 -14.61 0.94 19.50
N PRO A 139 -14.27 0.94 20.80
CA PRO A 139 -14.51 -0.22 21.68
C PRO A 139 -15.97 -0.67 21.80
N GLN A 140 -16.92 0.27 21.68
CA GLN A 140 -18.38 0.05 21.73
C GLN A 140 -19.04 0.12 20.34
N ALA A 141 -18.28 -0.09 19.25
CA ALA A 141 -18.79 -0.04 17.89
C ALA A 141 -19.95 -0.99 17.65
N VAL A 142 -20.91 -0.57 16.82
CA VAL A 142 -22.04 -1.38 16.37
C VAL A 142 -22.14 -1.28 14.85
N PRO A 143 -21.90 -2.36 14.09
CA PRO A 143 -21.48 -3.67 14.59
C PRO A 143 -20.03 -3.64 15.11
N LYS A 144 -19.72 -4.47 16.12
CA LYS A 144 -18.35 -4.59 16.65
C LYS A 144 -17.51 -5.51 15.76
N LYS A 145 -17.17 -5.04 14.56
CA LYS A 145 -16.44 -5.81 13.53
C LYS A 145 -15.15 -5.09 13.14
N ALA A 146 -14.15 -5.89 12.78
CA ALA A 146 -12.87 -5.37 12.33
C ALA A 146 -12.95 -4.94 10.86
N VAL A 147 -12.17 -3.93 10.50
CA VAL A 147 -11.87 -3.49 9.14
C VAL A 147 -10.36 -3.44 8.99
N LEU A 148 -9.85 -3.83 7.82
CA LEU A 148 -8.46 -3.64 7.46
C LEU A 148 -8.37 -2.54 6.40
N GLN A 149 -7.87 -1.37 6.80
CA GLN A 149 -7.69 -0.25 5.87
C GLN A 149 -6.55 -0.55 4.89
N ARG A 150 -6.89 -0.67 3.61
CA ARG A 150 -5.96 -0.89 2.52
C ARG A 150 -6.37 -0.01 1.35
N GLU A 151 -5.59 1.05 1.12
CA GLU A 151 -5.88 2.07 0.09
C GLU A 151 -5.55 1.57 -1.33
N GLY A 152 -4.76 0.51 -1.44
CA GLY A 152 -4.35 -0.07 -2.71
C GLY A 152 -3.08 -0.91 -2.57
N THR A 153 -2.41 -1.14 -3.69
CA THR A 153 -1.09 -1.78 -3.72
C THR A 153 -0.01 -0.70 -3.52
N SER A 154 0.95 -0.92 -2.63
CA SER A 154 2.07 0.02 -2.50
C SER A 154 2.96 -0.01 -3.75
N PRO A 155 3.54 1.13 -4.20
CA PRO A 155 4.39 1.19 -5.38
C PRO A 155 5.50 0.13 -5.42
N CYS A 156 6.15 -0.12 -4.28
CA CYS A 156 7.20 -1.12 -4.17
C CYS A 156 6.72 -2.56 -4.40
N ILE A 157 5.48 -2.90 -4.02
CA ILE A 157 4.85 -4.20 -4.33
C ILE A 157 4.40 -4.20 -5.80
N GLY A 158 3.76 -3.12 -6.24
CA GLY A 158 3.27 -2.93 -7.60
C GLY A 158 4.37 -3.15 -8.66
N ALA A 159 5.56 -2.60 -8.40
CA ALA A 159 6.73 -2.70 -9.27
C ALA A 159 7.37 -4.09 -9.30
N CYS A 160 7.17 -4.92 -8.27
CA CYS A 160 7.87 -6.20 -8.15
C CYS A 160 7.28 -7.28 -9.09
N PRO A 161 8.03 -7.75 -10.11
CA PRO A 161 7.56 -8.78 -11.03
C PRO A 161 7.35 -10.14 -10.37
N ALA A 162 8.06 -10.41 -9.27
CA ALA A 162 7.92 -11.62 -8.47
C ALA A 162 6.70 -11.60 -7.55
N GLY A 163 6.08 -10.42 -7.33
CA GLY A 163 5.00 -10.24 -6.35
C GLY A 163 5.42 -10.47 -4.91
N ILE A 164 6.62 -10.01 -4.58
CA ILE A 164 7.12 -9.99 -3.20
C ILE A 164 6.52 -8.79 -2.48
N LYS A 165 6.04 -9.02 -1.25
CA LYS A 165 5.37 -8.01 -0.42
C LYS A 165 6.38 -7.10 0.28
N ALA A 166 7.04 -6.23 -0.48
CA ALA A 166 8.15 -5.41 -0.01
C ALA A 166 7.80 -4.51 1.19
N HIS A 167 6.65 -3.82 1.12
CA HIS A 167 6.13 -3.04 2.24
C HIS A 167 5.93 -3.91 3.49
N GLY A 168 5.51 -5.16 3.34
CA GLY A 168 5.23 -6.09 4.43
C GLY A 168 6.48 -6.45 5.23
N TYR A 169 7.53 -6.93 4.56
CA TYR A 169 8.74 -7.35 5.26
C TYR A 169 9.52 -6.14 5.80
N VAL A 170 9.46 -4.98 5.13
CA VAL A 170 10.00 -3.73 5.67
C VAL A 170 9.27 -3.35 6.96
N SER A 171 7.95 -3.46 6.99
CA SER A 171 7.15 -3.19 8.19
C SER A 171 7.48 -4.17 9.33
N LEU A 172 7.75 -5.44 9.02
CA LEU A 172 8.15 -6.45 10.01
C LEU A 172 9.52 -6.16 10.61
N VAL A 173 10.53 -5.87 9.77
CA VAL A 173 11.87 -5.45 10.23
C VAL A 173 11.79 -4.16 11.06
N ARG A 174 10.95 -3.19 10.68
CA ARG A 174 10.71 -1.98 11.50
C ARG A 174 10.25 -2.31 12.92
N ASN A 175 9.50 -3.39 13.10
CA ASN A 175 8.94 -3.83 14.38
C ASN A 175 9.77 -4.93 15.07
N GLY A 176 10.99 -5.24 14.59
CA GLY A 176 11.86 -6.25 15.20
C GLY A 176 11.46 -7.70 14.91
N LYS A 177 10.59 -7.92 13.92
CA LYS A 177 10.08 -9.23 13.50
C LYS A 177 10.85 -9.77 12.29
N ASP A 178 12.14 -10.03 12.47
CA ASP A 178 13.06 -10.31 11.35
C ASP A 178 12.82 -11.69 10.72
N ASP A 179 12.52 -12.70 11.53
CA ASP A 179 12.18 -14.05 11.02
C ASP A 179 10.84 -14.06 10.30
N GLU A 180 9.84 -13.34 10.80
CA GLU A 180 8.57 -13.18 10.09
C GLU A 180 8.74 -12.43 8.76
N ALA A 181 9.69 -11.48 8.70
CA ALA A 181 10.06 -10.78 7.47
C ALA A 181 10.68 -11.74 6.44
N PHE A 182 11.57 -12.63 6.89
CA PHE A 182 12.14 -13.70 6.06
C PHE A 182 11.04 -14.65 5.55
N ASN A 183 10.19 -15.15 6.45
CA ASN A 183 9.07 -16.05 6.12
C ASN A 183 8.07 -15.42 5.16
N LEU A 184 7.84 -14.11 5.23
CA LEU A 184 6.97 -13.42 4.29
C LEU A 184 7.53 -13.41 2.85
N VAL A 185 8.85 -13.46 2.67
CA VAL A 185 9.46 -13.60 1.34
C VAL A 185 9.36 -15.05 0.86
N LEU A 186 9.48 -16.02 1.78
CA LEU A 186 9.25 -17.44 1.49
C LEU A 186 7.85 -17.73 0.94
N ASP A 187 6.84 -16.91 1.24
CA ASP A 187 5.53 -17.02 0.56
C ASP A 187 5.64 -16.97 -0.97
N ALA A 188 6.64 -16.25 -1.49
CA ALA A 188 6.87 -16.08 -2.91
C ALA A 188 7.88 -17.09 -3.48
N THR A 189 9.00 -17.32 -2.80
CA THR A 189 10.16 -18.01 -3.36
C THR A 189 11.14 -18.44 -2.27
N PRO A 190 11.89 -19.54 -2.44
CA PRO A 190 12.91 -19.96 -1.47
C PRO A 190 14.19 -19.10 -1.54
N LEU A 191 14.28 -18.18 -2.50
CA LEU A 191 15.50 -17.45 -2.88
C LEU A 191 15.69 -16.12 -2.12
N VAL A 192 15.53 -16.14 -0.80
CA VAL A 192 15.48 -14.90 0.00
C VAL A 192 16.85 -14.22 0.06
N GLY A 193 17.91 -14.99 0.35
CA GLY A 193 19.29 -14.49 0.44
C GLY A 193 19.79 -13.96 -0.90
N THR A 194 19.51 -14.70 -1.97
CA THR A 194 19.79 -14.32 -3.36
C THR A 194 19.15 -12.98 -3.69
N LEU A 195 17.87 -12.81 -3.37
CA LEU A 195 17.13 -11.58 -3.65
C LEU A 195 17.56 -10.39 -2.79
N GLY A 196 18.22 -10.62 -1.65
CA GLY A 196 18.86 -9.58 -0.86
C GLY A 196 20.16 -9.06 -1.48
N ARG A 197 20.76 -9.81 -2.39
CA ARG A 197 22.08 -9.52 -2.96
C ARG A 197 22.03 -9.16 -4.44
N ALA A 198 21.49 -10.04 -5.28
CA ALA A 198 21.56 -9.93 -6.73
C ALA A 198 20.31 -9.30 -7.39
N CYS A 199 19.28 -8.99 -6.62
CA CYS A 199 18.08 -8.31 -7.15
C CYS A 199 18.40 -6.86 -7.54
N TYR A 200 17.91 -6.41 -8.70
CA TYR A 200 18.04 -5.01 -9.13
C TYR A 200 17.04 -4.04 -8.48
N ALA A 201 16.28 -4.51 -7.48
CA ALA A 201 15.42 -3.72 -6.62
C ALA A 201 14.48 -2.72 -7.35
N PRO A 202 13.64 -3.15 -8.32
CA PRO A 202 12.66 -2.26 -8.96
C PRO A 202 11.71 -1.59 -7.95
N CYS A 203 11.52 -2.23 -6.80
CA CYS A 203 10.78 -1.70 -5.66
C CYS A 203 11.38 -0.42 -5.05
N GLU A 204 12.69 -0.22 -5.14
CA GLU A 204 13.37 1.00 -4.67
C GLU A 204 13.25 2.13 -5.67
N SER A 205 13.34 1.82 -6.98
CA SER A 205 13.14 2.80 -8.05
C SER A 205 11.74 3.44 -7.99
N GLU A 206 10.72 2.64 -7.69
CA GLU A 206 9.33 3.10 -7.52
C GLU A 206 9.00 3.50 -6.07
N CYS A 207 9.99 3.67 -5.19
CA CYS A 207 9.71 4.13 -3.84
C CYS A 207 9.28 5.60 -3.86
N THR A 208 8.13 5.94 -3.27
CA THR A 208 7.65 7.32 -3.17
C THR A 208 8.68 8.26 -2.52
N ARG A 209 9.52 7.77 -1.59
CA ARG A 209 10.56 8.61 -0.96
C ARG A 209 11.66 9.06 -1.92
N THR A 210 11.78 8.49 -3.12
CA THR A 210 12.68 9.00 -4.16
C THR A 210 12.32 10.45 -4.54
N LYS A 211 11.07 10.89 -4.33
CA LYS A 211 10.65 12.30 -4.47
C LYS A 211 11.03 13.20 -3.27
N LEU A 212 11.61 12.62 -2.22
CA LEU A 212 12.05 13.29 -1.00
C LEU A 212 13.59 13.18 -0.88
N GLU A 213 14.11 12.45 0.11
CA GLU A 213 15.56 12.29 0.34
C GLU A 213 16.20 11.06 -0.33
N GLY A 214 15.38 10.11 -0.82
CA GLY A 214 15.85 8.84 -1.39
C GLY A 214 15.05 7.63 -0.93
N PRO A 215 15.20 6.48 -1.61
CA PRO A 215 14.38 5.29 -1.35
C PRO A 215 14.69 4.64 0.00
N VAL A 216 13.73 3.88 0.50
CA VAL A 216 13.98 2.89 1.56
C VAL A 216 14.96 1.83 1.02
N PRO A 217 15.96 1.35 1.77
CA PRO A 217 16.90 0.31 1.31
C PRO A 217 16.27 -1.09 1.35
N ILE A 218 15.20 -1.27 0.58
CA ILE A 218 14.30 -2.44 0.56
C ILE A 218 15.05 -3.75 0.29
N ARG A 219 16.04 -3.76 -0.61
CA ARG A 219 16.87 -4.93 -0.94
C ARG A 219 17.78 -5.30 0.23
N LEU A 220 18.44 -4.33 0.84
CA LEU A 220 19.34 -4.55 1.96
C LEU A 220 18.60 -4.93 3.25
N ILE A 221 17.39 -4.41 3.46
CA ILE A 221 16.52 -4.87 4.55
C ILE A 221 16.16 -6.35 4.37
N LYS A 222 15.94 -6.81 3.13
CA LYS A 222 15.71 -8.23 2.82
C LYS A 222 16.96 -9.07 3.10
N ARG A 223 18.14 -8.58 2.68
CA ARG A 223 19.42 -9.23 3.00
C ARG A 223 19.62 -9.34 4.51
N PHE A 224 19.38 -8.26 5.25
CA PHE A 224 19.47 -8.25 6.71
C PHE A 224 18.61 -9.34 7.35
N ALA A 225 17.34 -9.45 6.94
CA ALA A 225 16.45 -10.51 7.44
C ALA A 225 16.96 -11.92 7.09
N ALA A 226 17.45 -12.14 5.87
CA ALA A 226 18.01 -13.43 5.45
C ALA A 226 19.29 -13.80 6.23
N ASP A 227 20.24 -12.88 6.32
CA ASP A 227 21.51 -13.12 6.99
C ASP A 227 21.30 -13.38 8.49
N ARG A 228 20.38 -12.65 9.15
CA ARG A 228 20.00 -12.94 10.54
C ARG A 228 19.37 -14.32 10.70
N HIS A 229 18.45 -14.67 9.81
CA HIS A 229 17.75 -15.95 9.86
C HIS A 229 18.75 -17.12 9.76
N TYR A 230 19.61 -17.10 8.74
CA TYR A 230 20.62 -18.13 8.52
C TYR A 230 21.67 -18.17 9.64
N ALA A 231 22.04 -17.02 10.23
CA ALA A 231 22.94 -16.99 11.38
C ALA A 231 22.31 -17.61 12.65
N ALA A 232 21.00 -17.42 12.86
CA ALA A 232 20.29 -17.91 14.04
C ALA A 232 19.89 -19.39 13.95
N HIS A 233 19.49 -19.85 12.77
CA HIS A 233 18.95 -21.20 12.56
C HIS A 233 19.92 -22.14 11.84
N GLY A 234 21.06 -21.63 11.38
CA GLY A 234 22.00 -22.34 10.51
C GLY A 234 21.52 -22.39 9.06
N THR A 235 22.35 -23.00 8.20
CA THR A 235 22.07 -23.26 6.78
C THR A 235 21.64 -24.70 6.51
N ALA A 236 21.66 -25.55 7.53
CA ALA A 236 21.15 -26.92 7.49
C ALA A 236 19.62 -26.90 7.39
N PRO A 237 18.96 -27.96 6.88
CA PRO A 237 17.50 -28.00 6.72
C PRO A 237 16.80 -28.07 8.09
N ALA A 238 16.75 -26.96 8.81
CA ALA A 238 15.65 -26.68 9.70
C ALA A 238 14.47 -26.31 8.79
N ALA A 239 13.38 -27.06 8.86
CA ALA A 239 12.21 -26.79 8.04
C ALA A 239 11.77 -25.33 8.24
N PRO A 240 11.66 -24.52 7.19
CA PRO A 240 11.13 -23.18 7.31
C PRO A 240 9.72 -23.28 7.87
N VAL A 241 9.31 -22.30 8.69
CA VAL A 241 7.98 -22.27 9.29
C VAL A 241 6.97 -21.87 8.21
N VAL A 242 6.70 -22.80 7.30
CA VAL A 242 5.84 -22.63 6.14
C VAL A 242 4.80 -23.73 6.18
N GLU A 243 3.54 -23.35 5.99
CA GLU A 243 2.45 -24.31 5.88
C GLU A 243 2.61 -25.12 4.59
N VAL A 244 2.56 -26.45 4.75
CA VAL A 244 2.61 -27.44 3.68
C VAL A 244 1.32 -28.25 3.76
N ALA A 245 0.61 -28.36 2.64
CA ALA A 245 -0.57 -29.21 2.54
C ALA A 245 -0.17 -30.70 2.59
N GLU A 246 -1.10 -31.53 3.05
CA GLU A 246 -0.92 -32.99 3.06
C GLU A 246 -0.59 -33.52 1.65
N PRO A 247 0.27 -34.56 1.54
CA PRO A 247 0.63 -35.15 0.25
C PRO A 247 -0.59 -35.54 -0.57
N ASN A 248 -0.70 -34.99 -1.78
CA ASN A 248 -1.86 -35.18 -2.66
C ASN A 248 -1.73 -36.39 -3.63
N GLY A 249 -0.61 -37.12 -3.54
CA GLY A 249 -0.33 -38.33 -4.32
C GLY A 249 0.10 -38.08 -5.77
N ARG A 250 0.19 -36.82 -6.22
CA ARG A 250 0.58 -36.46 -7.60
C ARG A 250 2.04 -36.03 -7.67
N ARG A 251 2.65 -36.28 -8.84
CA ARG A 251 4.08 -36.04 -9.07
C ARG A 251 4.31 -35.00 -10.15
N VAL A 252 5.24 -34.06 -9.93
CA VAL A 252 5.60 -33.05 -10.93
C VAL A 252 7.10 -33.03 -11.16
N ALA A 253 7.51 -33.05 -12.43
CA ALA A 253 8.91 -32.85 -12.82
C ALA A 253 9.17 -31.38 -13.16
N VAL A 254 10.30 -30.84 -12.69
CA VAL A 254 10.77 -29.50 -13.05
C VAL A 254 12.12 -29.63 -13.72
N VAL A 255 12.23 -29.20 -14.98
CA VAL A 255 13.48 -29.32 -15.77
C VAL A 255 14.25 -28.01 -15.70
N GLY A 256 15.36 -28.02 -14.96
CA GLY A 256 16.23 -26.87 -14.71
C GLY A 256 16.09 -26.28 -13.31
N SER A 257 17.22 -26.07 -12.64
CA SER A 257 17.31 -25.57 -11.26
C SER A 257 17.56 -24.06 -11.16
N GLY A 258 17.17 -23.28 -12.17
CA GLY A 258 17.23 -21.81 -12.13
C GLY A 258 16.12 -21.19 -11.27
N PRO A 259 16.07 -19.85 -11.15
CA PRO A 259 15.11 -19.17 -10.27
C PRO A 259 13.63 -19.53 -10.54
N ALA A 260 13.26 -19.68 -11.81
CA ALA A 260 11.91 -20.08 -12.21
C ALA A 260 11.58 -21.52 -11.78
N GLY A 261 12.50 -22.45 -11.99
CA GLY A 261 12.34 -23.86 -11.63
C GLY A 261 12.30 -24.08 -10.11
N LEU A 262 13.25 -23.52 -9.37
CA LEU A 262 13.29 -23.59 -7.91
C LEU A 262 12.02 -22.98 -7.28
N THR A 263 11.52 -21.87 -7.84
CA THR A 263 10.28 -21.25 -7.36
C THR A 263 9.04 -22.08 -7.71
N ALA A 264 8.97 -22.64 -8.92
CA ALA A 264 7.85 -23.50 -9.30
C ALA A 264 7.79 -24.74 -8.41
N ALA A 265 8.96 -25.36 -8.17
CA ALA A 265 9.07 -26.51 -7.27
C ALA A 265 8.66 -26.16 -5.84
N TRP A 266 9.11 -25.02 -5.32
CA TRP A 266 8.72 -24.52 -4.00
C TRP A 266 7.20 -24.39 -3.84
N GLN A 267 6.54 -23.72 -4.79
CA GLN A 267 5.10 -23.47 -4.72
C GLN A 267 4.29 -24.77 -4.83
N LEU A 268 4.71 -25.70 -5.70
CA LEU A 268 4.06 -27.00 -5.84
C LEU A 268 4.27 -27.89 -4.61
N ALA A 269 5.48 -27.91 -4.03
CA ALA A 269 5.75 -28.70 -2.83
C ALA A 269 4.87 -28.26 -1.64
N ARG A 270 4.67 -26.95 -1.46
CA ARG A 270 3.75 -26.41 -0.44
C ARG A 270 2.30 -26.83 -0.61
N LEU A 271 1.88 -27.18 -1.83
CA LEU A 271 0.55 -27.69 -2.15
C LEU A 271 0.45 -29.22 -2.04
N GLY A 272 1.48 -29.89 -1.50
CA GLY A 272 1.49 -31.33 -1.24
C GLY A 272 1.86 -32.19 -2.46
N TYR A 273 2.36 -31.60 -3.54
CA TYR A 273 2.86 -32.36 -4.70
C TYR A 273 4.24 -32.94 -4.42
N ALA A 274 4.49 -34.17 -4.86
CA ALA A 274 5.84 -34.73 -4.87
C ALA A 274 6.60 -34.16 -6.07
N VAL A 275 7.59 -33.30 -5.82
CA VAL A 275 8.31 -32.57 -6.87
C VAL A 275 9.73 -33.07 -6.99
N LYS A 276 10.16 -33.31 -8.23
CA LYS A 276 11.56 -33.62 -8.57
C LYS A 276 12.11 -32.61 -9.57
N VAL A 277 13.22 -31.97 -9.22
CA VAL A 277 13.96 -31.06 -10.08
C VAL A 277 15.07 -31.84 -10.78
N LEU A 278 15.13 -31.75 -12.11
CA LEU A 278 16.14 -32.39 -12.95
C LEU A 278 17.11 -31.31 -13.44
N GLU A 279 18.36 -31.39 -13.00
CA GLU A 279 19.42 -30.44 -13.32
C GLU A 279 20.52 -31.11 -14.16
N LYS A 280 20.89 -30.45 -15.27
CA LYS A 280 21.91 -30.94 -16.21
C LYS A 280 23.31 -30.90 -15.62
N ARG A 281 23.60 -29.92 -14.77
CA ARG A 281 24.92 -29.72 -14.15
C ARG A 281 25.06 -30.51 -12.84
N SER A 282 26.29 -30.58 -12.34
CA SER A 282 26.64 -31.30 -11.11
C SER A 282 26.19 -30.60 -9.81
N GLN A 283 25.76 -29.33 -9.89
CA GLN A 283 25.22 -28.58 -8.77
C GLN A 283 24.02 -27.74 -9.20
N PRO A 284 23.03 -27.51 -8.32
CA PRO A 284 21.84 -26.74 -8.65
C PRO A 284 22.00 -25.23 -8.45
N GLY A 285 21.15 -24.44 -9.09
CA GLY A 285 21.08 -22.98 -8.95
C GLY A 285 21.06 -22.21 -10.28
N GLY A 286 21.26 -22.89 -11.41
CA GLY A 286 21.31 -22.25 -12.73
C GLY A 286 22.32 -21.09 -12.76
N TYR A 287 21.93 -19.94 -13.33
CA TYR A 287 22.80 -18.76 -13.37
C TYR A 287 23.10 -18.12 -12.02
N LEU A 288 22.32 -18.42 -10.97
CA LEU A 288 22.63 -17.95 -9.62
C LEU A 288 23.97 -18.50 -9.13
N ARG A 289 24.26 -19.77 -9.47
CA ARG A 289 25.52 -20.43 -9.12
C ARG A 289 26.57 -20.28 -10.22
N HIS A 290 26.17 -20.48 -11.47
CA HIS A 290 27.13 -20.74 -12.54
C HIS A 290 27.38 -19.54 -13.46
N ALA A 291 26.94 -18.33 -13.09
CA ALA A 291 27.17 -17.14 -13.91
C ALA A 291 27.30 -15.86 -13.08
N ILE A 292 26.44 -15.67 -12.07
CA ILE A 292 26.56 -14.51 -11.17
C ILE A 292 27.85 -14.65 -10.34
N PRO A 293 28.76 -13.66 -10.36
CA PRO A 293 30.02 -13.77 -9.62
C PRO A 293 29.85 -13.81 -8.11
N ALA A 294 30.74 -14.53 -7.42
CA ALA A 294 30.71 -14.71 -5.95
C ALA A 294 30.77 -13.38 -5.15
N TYR A 295 31.43 -12.34 -5.68
CA TYR A 295 31.48 -11.02 -5.03
C TYR A 295 30.12 -10.30 -5.01
N ARG A 296 29.15 -10.75 -5.83
CA ARG A 296 27.75 -10.30 -5.81
C ARG A 296 26.84 -11.31 -5.13
N LEU A 297 27.06 -12.60 -5.38
CA LEU A 297 26.22 -13.67 -4.84
C LEU A 297 27.10 -14.87 -4.47
N PRO A 298 27.47 -15.00 -3.18
CA PRO A 298 28.26 -16.14 -2.73
C PRO A 298 27.51 -17.46 -2.89
N HIS A 299 28.23 -18.54 -3.20
CA HIS A 299 27.63 -19.86 -3.42
C HIS A 299 26.95 -20.41 -2.17
N GLU A 300 27.50 -20.12 -0.97
CA GLU A 300 26.92 -20.53 0.30
C GLU A 300 25.51 -19.94 0.54
N VAL A 301 25.23 -18.76 -0.02
CA VAL A 301 23.89 -18.14 0.03
C VAL A 301 22.94 -18.87 -0.90
N VAL A 302 23.42 -19.28 -2.08
CA VAL A 302 22.64 -20.11 -3.03
C VAL A 302 22.36 -21.48 -2.42
N ASP A 303 23.32 -22.08 -1.73
CA ASP A 303 23.15 -23.34 -0.99
C ASP A 303 22.09 -23.20 0.11
N ALA A 304 22.14 -22.13 0.91
CA ALA A 304 21.14 -21.88 1.94
C ALA A 304 19.72 -21.67 1.36
N ASP A 305 19.61 -20.92 0.27
CA ASP A 305 18.32 -20.73 -0.42
C ASP A 305 17.78 -22.05 -1.00
N ILE A 306 18.64 -22.93 -1.51
CA ILE A 306 18.26 -24.27 -2.00
C ILE A 306 17.91 -25.20 -0.82
N ALA A 307 18.57 -25.04 0.33
CA ALA A 307 18.24 -25.77 1.55
C ALA A 307 16.81 -25.49 2.02
N ASN A 308 16.31 -24.24 1.88
CA ASN A 308 14.91 -23.93 2.12
C ASN A 308 13.99 -24.84 1.30
N LEU A 309 14.25 -25.00 0.00
CA LEU A 309 13.45 -25.84 -0.89
C LEU A 309 13.52 -27.34 -0.53
N THR A 310 14.74 -27.87 -0.36
CA THR A 310 14.95 -29.30 -0.12
C THR A 310 14.40 -29.75 1.25
N SER A 311 14.31 -28.83 2.22
CA SER A 311 13.68 -29.11 3.51
C SER A 311 12.18 -29.44 3.43
N LEU A 312 11.50 -29.08 2.32
CA LEU A 312 10.11 -29.47 2.03
C LEU A 312 9.99 -30.87 1.40
N GLY A 313 11.11 -31.59 1.23
CA GLY A 313 11.14 -32.90 0.58
C GLY A 313 11.22 -32.85 -0.94
N VAL A 314 11.56 -31.69 -1.53
CA VAL A 314 11.83 -31.59 -2.97
C VAL A 314 13.17 -32.25 -3.28
N GLU A 315 13.13 -33.23 -4.17
CA GLU A 315 14.33 -33.91 -4.67
C GLU A 315 14.96 -33.09 -5.80
N ILE A 316 16.28 -32.93 -5.76
CA ILE A 316 17.05 -32.33 -6.86
C ILE A 316 18.05 -33.37 -7.36
N GLU A 317 17.84 -33.86 -8.58
CA GLU A 317 18.76 -34.78 -9.25
C GLU A 317 19.67 -33.97 -10.17
N CYS A 318 20.95 -33.90 -9.81
CA CYS A 318 22.00 -33.28 -10.62
C CYS A 318 22.57 -34.29 -11.62
N ASP A 319 23.32 -33.80 -12.61
CA ASP A 319 23.85 -34.59 -13.74
C ASP A 319 22.75 -35.36 -14.52
N ALA A 320 21.50 -34.88 -14.43
CA ALA A 320 20.30 -35.46 -15.03
C ALA A 320 19.85 -34.62 -16.22
N ALA A 321 20.63 -34.64 -17.30
CA ALA A 321 20.28 -33.96 -18.53
C ALA A 321 19.03 -34.57 -19.17
N VAL A 322 17.93 -33.82 -19.22
CA VAL A 322 16.72 -34.25 -19.93
C VAL A 322 16.92 -34.02 -21.43
N THR A 323 16.66 -35.06 -22.22
CA THR A 323 16.69 -35.00 -23.69
C THR A 323 15.32 -35.28 -24.32
N ASP A 324 14.37 -35.80 -23.54
CA ASP A 324 13.03 -36.16 -24.00
C ASP A 324 11.99 -35.74 -22.94
N LEU A 325 11.21 -34.70 -23.27
CA LEU A 325 10.15 -34.17 -22.40
C LEU A 325 8.93 -35.09 -22.34
N VAL A 326 8.66 -35.88 -23.38
CA VAL A 326 7.51 -36.80 -23.45
C VAL A 326 7.76 -38.02 -22.58
N ALA A 327 9.00 -38.54 -22.58
CA ALA A 327 9.40 -39.65 -21.73
C ALA A 327 9.21 -39.37 -20.22
N LEU A 328 9.34 -38.12 -19.78
CA LEU A 328 9.04 -37.75 -18.38
C LEU A 328 7.58 -38.09 -18.02
N LYS A 329 6.63 -37.82 -18.93
CA LYS A 329 5.22 -38.17 -18.71
C LYS A 329 5.00 -39.68 -18.84
N GLU A 330 5.41 -40.27 -19.96
CA GLU A 330 5.04 -41.64 -20.32
C GLU A 330 5.80 -42.72 -19.54
N GLN A 331 7.09 -42.49 -19.27
CA GLN A 331 7.99 -43.46 -18.63
C GLN A 331 8.31 -43.04 -17.18
N GLY A 332 8.51 -41.74 -16.94
CA GLY A 332 8.73 -41.20 -15.59
C GLY A 332 7.47 -41.16 -14.73
N GLY A 333 6.29 -41.19 -15.36
CA GLY A 333 5.00 -41.20 -14.68
C GLY A 333 4.70 -39.91 -13.90
N TYR A 334 5.28 -38.78 -14.32
CA TYR A 334 4.92 -37.47 -13.76
C TYR A 334 3.54 -37.04 -14.25
N ASP A 335 2.76 -36.37 -13.42
CA ASP A 335 1.44 -35.86 -13.79
C ASP A 335 1.53 -34.60 -14.65
N ALA A 336 2.49 -33.72 -14.34
CA ALA A 336 2.82 -32.51 -15.08
C ALA A 336 4.34 -32.30 -15.17
N VAL A 337 4.77 -31.48 -16.13
CA VAL A 337 6.17 -31.11 -16.36
C VAL A 337 6.30 -29.59 -16.51
N VAL A 338 7.26 -28.98 -15.82
CA VAL A 338 7.59 -27.55 -15.95
C VAL A 338 9.01 -27.40 -16.53
N VAL A 339 9.12 -26.80 -17.71
CA VAL A 339 10.41 -26.52 -18.37
C VAL A 339 10.91 -25.14 -17.95
N ALA A 340 12.07 -25.09 -17.29
CA ALA A 340 12.68 -23.88 -16.75
C ALA A 340 14.20 -23.83 -17.02
N THR A 341 14.61 -24.25 -18.22
CA THR A 341 16.02 -24.45 -18.62
C THR A 341 16.78 -23.16 -18.93
N GLY A 342 16.09 -22.03 -19.08
CA GLY A 342 16.68 -20.71 -19.32
C GLY A 342 17.25 -20.53 -20.74
N THR A 343 18.25 -19.66 -20.87
CA THR A 343 18.86 -19.27 -22.16
C THR A 343 20.30 -19.78 -22.27
N GLN A 344 20.47 -21.07 -22.54
CA GLN A 344 21.75 -21.79 -22.40
C GLN A 344 22.76 -21.56 -23.53
N GLN A 345 22.34 -20.98 -24.66
CA GLN A 345 23.18 -20.78 -25.83
C GLN A 345 23.61 -19.32 -25.95
N ALA A 346 24.90 -19.05 -26.09
CA ALA A 346 25.42 -17.71 -26.32
C ALA A 346 25.32 -17.32 -27.81
N THR A 347 24.99 -16.06 -28.10
CA THR A 347 25.00 -15.53 -29.46
C THR A 347 26.43 -15.25 -29.92
N ARG A 348 26.83 -15.79 -31.08
CA ARG A 348 28.12 -15.53 -31.74
C ARG A 348 28.12 -14.17 -32.45
N MET A 349 29.26 -13.48 -32.45
CA MET A 349 29.50 -12.20 -33.11
C MET A 349 29.41 -12.32 -34.64
N GLY A 350 29.79 -13.47 -35.20
CA GLY A 350 29.79 -13.72 -36.64
C GLY A 350 30.89 -12.95 -37.36
N VAL A 351 32.01 -12.68 -36.69
CA VAL A 351 33.16 -11.96 -37.25
C VAL A 351 34.31 -12.92 -37.59
N PRO A 352 35.21 -12.59 -38.54
CA PRO A 352 36.36 -13.42 -38.84
C PRO A 352 37.23 -13.68 -37.60
N ASN A 353 37.76 -14.90 -37.52
CA ASN A 353 38.59 -15.44 -36.43
C ASN A 353 37.95 -15.40 -35.03
N GLU A 354 36.62 -15.36 -34.92
CA GLU A 354 35.92 -15.44 -33.63
C GLU A 354 36.26 -16.71 -32.83
N ASP A 355 36.63 -17.80 -33.49
CA ASP A 355 37.02 -19.08 -32.86
C ASP A 355 38.51 -19.15 -32.45
N ALA A 356 39.26 -18.05 -32.55
CA ALA A 356 40.66 -18.01 -32.16
C ALA A 356 40.85 -18.28 -30.65
N THR A 357 41.97 -18.88 -30.27
CA THR A 357 42.30 -19.14 -28.86
C THR A 357 42.46 -17.81 -28.12
N GLY A 358 41.63 -17.60 -27.09
CA GLY A 358 41.52 -16.33 -26.36
C GLY A 358 40.25 -15.53 -26.70
N SER A 359 39.45 -15.97 -27.67
CA SER A 359 38.11 -15.45 -27.93
C SER A 359 37.08 -16.42 -27.34
N VAL A 360 36.32 -15.97 -26.35
CA VAL A 360 35.34 -16.78 -25.60
C VAL A 360 34.02 -16.03 -25.47
N THR A 361 32.94 -16.76 -25.19
CA THR A 361 31.67 -16.11 -24.83
C THR A 361 31.64 -15.78 -23.35
N GLY A 362 30.89 -14.74 -22.96
CA GLY A 362 30.75 -14.38 -21.55
C GLY A 362 30.07 -15.44 -20.71
N LEU A 363 29.18 -16.23 -21.31
CA LEU A 363 28.52 -17.34 -20.62
C LEU A 363 29.53 -18.44 -20.27
N GLU A 364 30.39 -18.82 -21.22
CA GLU A 364 31.48 -19.79 -20.98
C GLU A 364 32.47 -19.22 -19.96
N PHE A 365 32.92 -17.99 -20.15
CA PHE A 365 33.89 -17.35 -19.26
C PHE A 365 33.40 -17.27 -17.80
N LEU A 366 32.18 -16.76 -17.57
CA LEU A 366 31.64 -16.66 -16.22
C LEU A 366 31.35 -18.03 -15.61
N ALA A 367 30.90 -19.01 -16.42
CA ALA A 367 30.72 -20.38 -15.95
C ALA A 367 32.04 -21.04 -15.58
N ASP A 368 33.10 -20.87 -16.37
CA ASP A 368 34.42 -21.41 -16.06
C ASP A 368 34.93 -20.85 -14.73
N VAL A 369 34.80 -19.53 -14.53
CA VAL A 369 35.19 -18.88 -13.27
C VAL A 369 34.37 -19.41 -12.09
N ALA A 370 33.05 -19.45 -12.21
CA ALA A 370 32.16 -19.92 -11.15
C ALA A 370 32.39 -21.41 -10.79
N ASN A 371 32.82 -22.23 -11.75
CA ASN A 371 33.01 -23.66 -11.55
C ASN A 371 34.48 -24.05 -11.31
N GLY A 372 35.34 -23.11 -10.94
CA GLY A 372 36.73 -23.40 -10.54
C GLY A 372 37.73 -23.62 -11.69
N HIS A 373 37.35 -23.27 -12.92
CA HIS A 373 38.17 -23.36 -14.13
C HIS A 373 38.59 -21.96 -14.64
N ALA A 374 38.75 -20.99 -13.73
CA ALA A 374 39.06 -19.61 -14.08
C ALA A 374 40.35 -19.50 -14.91
N PRO A 375 40.36 -18.76 -16.03
CA PRO A 375 41.57 -18.54 -16.80
C PRO A 375 42.51 -17.58 -16.07
N ASP A 376 43.82 -17.76 -16.24
CA ASP A 376 44.81 -16.79 -15.77
C ASP A 376 44.80 -15.56 -16.70
N LEU A 377 44.40 -14.41 -16.14
CA LEU A 377 44.37 -13.13 -16.83
C LEU A 377 45.48 -12.19 -16.37
N THR A 378 46.43 -12.65 -15.55
CA THR A 378 47.49 -11.82 -14.99
C THR A 378 48.27 -11.09 -16.09
N GLY A 379 48.22 -9.76 -16.07
CA GLY A 379 48.94 -8.91 -17.02
C GLY A 379 48.34 -8.84 -18.43
N LYS A 380 47.22 -9.53 -18.70
CA LYS A 380 46.56 -9.55 -20.00
C LYS A 380 45.63 -8.35 -20.19
N ARG A 381 45.44 -7.93 -21.44
CA ARG A 381 44.44 -6.93 -21.85
C ARG A 381 43.21 -7.64 -22.36
N VAL A 382 42.08 -7.38 -21.73
CA VAL A 382 40.80 -8.05 -22.01
C VAL A 382 39.86 -7.04 -22.66
N VAL A 383 39.23 -7.43 -23.78
CA VAL A 383 38.15 -6.66 -24.41
C VAL A 383 36.84 -7.41 -24.25
N VAL A 384 35.88 -6.79 -23.56
CA VAL A 384 34.52 -7.31 -23.36
C VAL A 384 33.59 -6.64 -24.36
N VAL A 385 32.97 -7.40 -25.25
CA VAL A 385 32.05 -6.90 -26.27
C VAL A 385 30.62 -7.00 -25.74
N GLY A 386 29.97 -5.85 -25.51
CA GLY A 386 28.58 -5.78 -25.08
C GLY A 386 28.33 -4.69 -24.04
N GLY A 387 27.05 -4.49 -23.68
CA GLY A 387 26.65 -3.48 -22.70
C GLY A 387 25.59 -3.96 -21.71
N GLY A 388 25.35 -5.27 -21.60
CA GLY A 388 24.43 -5.83 -20.60
C GLY A 388 25.11 -6.08 -19.25
N ASN A 389 24.34 -6.53 -18.25
CA ASN A 389 24.89 -6.88 -16.94
C ASN A 389 25.98 -7.97 -17.03
N VAL A 390 25.81 -8.95 -17.93
CA VAL A 390 26.83 -9.98 -18.21
C VAL A 390 28.17 -9.36 -18.65
N ALA A 391 28.13 -8.25 -19.39
CA ALA A 391 29.35 -7.53 -19.80
C ALA A 391 30.04 -6.87 -18.60
N MET A 392 29.25 -6.29 -17.67
CA MET A 392 29.79 -5.67 -16.46
C MET A 392 30.42 -6.73 -15.55
N ASP A 393 29.71 -7.84 -15.32
CA ASP A 393 30.24 -8.97 -14.55
C ASP A 393 31.52 -9.53 -15.19
N ALA A 394 31.54 -9.74 -16.51
CA ALA A 394 32.74 -10.22 -17.22
C ALA A 394 33.93 -9.26 -17.09
N ALA A 395 33.70 -7.95 -17.19
CA ALA A 395 34.76 -6.94 -17.00
C ALA A 395 35.30 -6.95 -15.57
N ARG A 396 34.42 -6.91 -14.56
CA ARG A 396 34.78 -6.90 -13.14
C ARG A 396 35.46 -8.18 -12.68
N VAL A 397 35.03 -9.34 -13.21
CA VAL A 397 35.70 -10.62 -12.99
C VAL A 397 37.09 -10.63 -13.64
N SER A 398 37.23 -10.08 -14.85
CA SER A 398 38.53 -10.00 -15.53
C SER A 398 39.55 -9.21 -14.72
N LEU A 399 39.13 -8.09 -14.11
CA LEU A 399 39.97 -7.29 -13.20
C LEU A 399 40.40 -8.12 -11.97
N ARG A 400 39.46 -8.87 -11.35
CA ARG A 400 39.73 -9.75 -10.20
C ARG A 400 40.71 -10.88 -10.49
N LEU A 401 40.65 -11.45 -11.70
CA LEU A 401 41.60 -12.46 -12.19
C LEU A 401 42.94 -11.85 -12.62
N GLY A 402 43.07 -10.54 -12.54
CA GLY A 402 44.35 -9.85 -12.64
C GLY A 402 44.72 -9.27 -13.97
N ALA A 403 43.74 -9.08 -14.86
CA ALA A 403 43.89 -8.32 -16.09
C ALA A 403 44.60 -6.98 -15.83
N ALA A 404 45.51 -6.61 -16.72
CA ALA A 404 46.13 -5.29 -16.71
C ALA A 404 45.13 -4.20 -17.14
N GLU A 405 44.17 -4.57 -18.00
CA GLU A 405 43.09 -3.72 -18.48
C GLU A 405 41.87 -4.59 -18.80
N ALA A 406 40.68 -4.14 -18.42
CA ALA A 406 39.41 -4.67 -18.90
C ALA A 406 38.65 -3.55 -19.62
N LYS A 407 38.54 -3.63 -20.95
CA LYS A 407 37.87 -2.64 -21.78
C LYS A 407 36.54 -3.15 -22.28
N VAL A 408 35.46 -2.45 -21.94
CA VAL A 408 34.11 -2.72 -22.44
C VAL A 408 33.88 -1.94 -23.73
N VAL A 409 33.62 -2.64 -24.83
CA VAL A 409 33.28 -2.03 -26.12
C VAL A 409 31.78 -2.21 -26.39
N TYR A 410 31.08 -1.09 -26.63
CA TYR A 410 29.63 -1.09 -26.81
C TYR A 410 29.21 -0.26 -28.03
N ARG A 411 28.30 -0.83 -28.83
CA ARG A 411 27.85 -0.25 -30.12
C ARG A 411 26.94 0.97 -30.01
N ARG A 412 26.50 1.33 -28.80
CA ARG A 412 25.69 2.53 -28.53
C ARG A 412 26.37 3.39 -27.45
N THR A 413 25.68 4.42 -26.95
CA THR A 413 26.21 5.27 -25.87
C THR A 413 25.87 4.69 -24.49
N ARG A 414 26.33 5.36 -23.43
CA ARG A 414 26.02 5.02 -22.04
C ARG A 414 24.52 5.01 -21.76
N ASP A 415 23.77 5.95 -22.34
CA ASP A 415 22.33 6.12 -22.07
C ASP A 415 21.48 4.97 -22.65
N GLU A 416 21.93 4.35 -23.75
CA GLU A 416 21.26 3.16 -24.32
C GLU A 416 21.85 1.84 -23.80
N MET A 417 22.69 1.87 -22.76
CA MET A 417 23.27 0.66 -22.17
C MET A 417 22.19 -0.16 -21.44
N PRO A 418 22.02 -1.46 -21.75
CA PRO A 418 21.03 -2.30 -21.07
C PRO A 418 21.38 -2.66 -19.61
N ALA A 419 22.66 -2.57 -19.24
CA ALA A 419 23.08 -2.81 -17.86
C ALA A 419 22.43 -1.81 -16.90
N HIS A 420 22.12 -2.25 -15.68
CA HIS A 420 21.70 -1.33 -14.63
C HIS A 420 22.81 -0.32 -14.36
N HIS A 421 22.46 0.96 -14.19
CA HIS A 421 23.43 2.06 -14.06
C HIS A 421 24.48 1.75 -12.98
N VAL A 422 24.04 1.30 -11.80
CA VAL A 422 24.90 0.90 -10.68
C VAL A 422 25.94 -0.15 -11.07
N GLU A 423 25.59 -1.18 -11.84
CA GLU A 423 26.55 -2.24 -12.20
C GLU A 423 27.69 -1.72 -13.08
N ALA A 424 27.37 -0.76 -13.94
CA ALA A 424 28.35 -0.17 -14.83
C ALA A 424 29.14 0.96 -14.14
N ASP A 425 28.53 1.69 -13.21
CA ASP A 425 29.23 2.64 -12.34
C ASP A 425 30.22 1.91 -11.42
N ASP A 426 29.81 0.76 -10.85
CA ASP A 426 30.68 -0.12 -10.06
C ASP A 426 31.84 -0.67 -10.90
N ALA A 427 31.57 -1.09 -12.14
CA ALA A 427 32.61 -1.57 -13.04
C ALA A 427 33.65 -0.48 -13.34
N GLU A 428 33.19 0.76 -13.60
CA GLU A 428 34.07 1.92 -13.81
C GLU A 428 34.89 2.24 -12.55
N ALA A 429 34.25 2.24 -11.37
CA ALA A 429 34.90 2.49 -10.08
C ALA A 429 35.99 1.44 -9.77
N GLU A 430 35.81 0.20 -10.20
CA GLU A 430 36.81 -0.87 -10.11
C GLU A 430 37.90 -0.79 -11.19
N GLY A 431 37.77 0.09 -12.19
CA GLY A 431 38.78 0.37 -13.20
C GLY A 431 38.49 -0.18 -14.61
N ALA A 432 37.26 -0.61 -14.90
CA ALA A 432 36.87 -0.97 -16.25
C ALA A 432 36.83 0.28 -17.16
N VAL A 433 37.35 0.16 -18.38
CA VAL A 433 37.42 1.25 -19.35
C VAL A 433 36.31 1.07 -20.38
N PHE A 434 35.53 2.12 -20.68
CA PHE A 434 34.45 2.05 -21.67
C PHE A 434 34.83 2.72 -22.99
N GLU A 435 34.59 2.02 -24.10
CA GLU A 435 34.65 2.57 -25.45
C GLU A 435 33.27 2.42 -26.10
N PHE A 436 32.59 3.56 -26.27
CA PHE A 436 31.24 3.62 -26.83
C PHE A 436 31.24 3.82 -28.34
N LEU A 437 30.08 3.56 -28.95
CA LEU A 437 29.86 3.71 -30.39
C LEU A 437 30.88 2.91 -31.21
N VAL A 438 31.14 1.68 -30.80
CA VAL A 438 32.03 0.74 -31.51
C VAL A 438 31.44 -0.66 -31.53
N THR A 439 31.63 -1.38 -32.63
CA THR A 439 31.24 -2.79 -32.77
C THR A 439 32.43 -3.58 -33.32
N PRO A 440 32.64 -4.85 -32.92
CA PRO A 440 33.69 -5.68 -33.51
C PRO A 440 33.44 -5.90 -35.00
N LEU A 441 34.51 -5.87 -35.79
CA LEU A 441 34.52 -6.18 -37.22
C LEU A 441 35.32 -7.46 -37.52
N GLU A 442 36.45 -7.66 -36.83
CA GLU A 442 37.33 -8.83 -36.99
C GLU A 442 38.15 -9.04 -35.71
N VAL A 443 38.34 -10.30 -35.31
CA VAL A 443 39.31 -10.69 -34.28
C VAL A 443 40.67 -10.88 -34.97
N LEU A 444 41.70 -10.18 -34.50
CA LEU A 444 43.06 -10.33 -35.02
C LEU A 444 43.74 -11.49 -34.29
N ALA A 445 44.31 -12.42 -35.05
CA ALA A 445 44.99 -13.58 -34.49
C ALA A 445 46.32 -13.87 -35.19
N THR A 446 47.33 -14.22 -34.40
CA THR A 446 48.65 -14.71 -34.86
C THR A 446 48.85 -16.10 -34.29
N ASP A 447 49.23 -17.08 -35.12
CA ASP A 447 49.36 -18.49 -34.72
C ASP A 447 48.09 -19.04 -34.01
N GLY A 448 46.91 -18.58 -34.44
CA GLY A 448 45.62 -18.99 -33.88
C GLY A 448 45.28 -18.38 -32.51
N ARG A 449 46.08 -17.45 -31.99
CA ARG A 449 45.84 -16.74 -30.71
C ARG A 449 45.48 -15.28 -30.93
N VAL A 450 44.55 -14.77 -30.13
CA VAL A 450 44.10 -13.37 -30.17
C VAL A 450 45.29 -12.42 -29.90
N THR A 451 45.44 -11.40 -30.75
CA THR A 451 46.41 -10.30 -30.58
C THR A 451 45.77 -8.92 -30.64
N GLY A 452 44.50 -8.84 -31.06
CA GLY A 452 43.75 -7.59 -31.13
C GLY A 452 42.32 -7.77 -31.63
N LEU A 453 41.58 -6.67 -31.64
CA LEU A 453 40.22 -6.57 -32.15
C LEU A 453 40.10 -5.33 -33.03
N THR A 454 39.67 -5.51 -34.28
CA THR A 454 39.32 -4.40 -35.16
C THR A 454 37.89 -3.97 -34.87
N LEU A 455 37.71 -2.68 -34.62
CA LEU A 455 36.45 -2.06 -34.27
C LEU A 455 35.97 -1.16 -35.41
N GLN A 456 34.68 -1.22 -35.70
CA GLN A 456 33.97 -0.30 -36.57
C GLN A 456 33.33 0.78 -35.71
N ARG A 457 33.60 2.07 -36.00
CA ARG A 457 32.90 3.18 -35.35
C ARG A 457 31.44 3.24 -35.79
N MET A 458 30.58 3.54 -34.84
CA MET A 458 29.15 3.67 -34.99
C MET A 458 28.72 5.12 -34.77
N ARG A 459 27.53 5.46 -35.26
CA ARG A 459 26.76 6.64 -34.88
C ARG A 459 25.34 6.19 -34.53
N LEU A 460 24.62 6.98 -33.74
CA LEU A 460 23.22 6.69 -33.45
C LEU A 460 22.33 7.20 -34.60
N GLY A 461 21.61 6.28 -35.23
CA GLY A 461 20.51 6.55 -36.15
C GLY A 461 19.20 6.82 -35.43
N GLU A 462 18.08 6.58 -36.11
CA GLU A 462 16.75 6.78 -35.53
C GLU A 462 16.42 5.77 -34.42
N PRO A 463 15.56 6.15 -33.44
CA PRO A 463 14.99 5.22 -32.47
C PRO A 463 14.23 4.08 -33.16
N ASP A 464 14.43 2.86 -32.68
CA ASP A 464 13.60 1.70 -33.05
C ASP A 464 12.25 1.72 -32.30
N ALA A 465 11.40 0.73 -32.57
CA ALA A 465 10.09 0.59 -31.91
C ALA A 465 10.15 0.41 -30.38
N SER A 466 11.33 0.11 -29.81
CA SER A 466 11.57 0.05 -28.37
C SER A 466 12.05 1.38 -27.79
N GLY A 467 12.17 2.42 -28.62
CA GLY A 467 12.71 3.74 -28.26
C GLY A 467 14.25 3.79 -28.27
N ARG A 468 14.94 2.68 -28.55
CA ARG A 468 16.41 2.62 -28.55
C ARG A 468 16.96 3.03 -29.91
N ARG A 469 17.96 3.90 -29.94
CA ARG A 469 18.56 4.34 -31.20
C ARG A 469 19.33 3.20 -31.87
N SER A 470 19.09 3.05 -33.17
CA SER A 470 19.76 2.03 -34.00
C SER A 470 21.21 2.45 -34.23
N PRO A 471 22.20 1.57 -33.98
CA PRO A 471 23.59 1.90 -34.27
C PRO A 471 23.86 1.73 -35.77
N GLU A 472 24.38 2.77 -36.41
CA GLU A 472 24.76 2.77 -37.84
C GLU A 472 26.28 2.86 -37.99
N PRO A 473 26.92 2.07 -38.87
CA PRO A 473 28.36 2.17 -39.10
C PRO A 473 28.71 3.50 -39.75
N VAL A 474 29.80 4.13 -39.29
CA VAL A 474 30.41 5.29 -39.95
C VAL A 474 31.36 4.78 -41.04
N PRO A 475 31.06 5.00 -42.34
CA PRO A 475 31.85 4.42 -43.42
C PRO A 475 33.34 4.77 -43.32
N GLY A 476 34.21 3.76 -43.45
CA GLY A 476 35.67 3.93 -43.45
C GLY A 476 36.31 4.25 -42.09
N ALA A 477 35.52 4.38 -41.02
CA ALA A 477 36.03 4.69 -39.68
C ALA A 477 36.25 3.42 -38.84
N THR A 478 37.41 2.80 -38.99
CA THR A 478 37.84 1.63 -38.19
C THR A 478 39.00 1.98 -37.27
N SER A 479 39.04 1.36 -36.09
CA SER A 479 40.17 1.39 -35.15
C SER A 479 40.61 -0.02 -34.81
N THR A 480 41.82 -0.19 -34.28
CA THR A 480 42.30 -1.49 -33.79
C THR A 480 42.72 -1.35 -32.33
N VAL A 481 42.25 -2.27 -31.50
CA VAL A 481 42.60 -2.34 -30.07
C VAL A 481 43.40 -3.62 -29.85
N ALA A 482 44.64 -3.49 -29.38
CA ALA A 482 45.47 -4.63 -29.04
C ALA A 482 44.97 -5.28 -27.75
N CYS A 483 44.72 -6.58 -27.78
CA CYS A 483 44.20 -7.35 -26.66
C CYS A 483 44.63 -8.81 -26.76
N ASP A 484 44.63 -9.49 -25.62
CA ASP A 484 45.06 -10.90 -25.51
C ASP A 484 43.86 -11.84 -25.32
N VAL A 485 42.71 -11.29 -24.90
CA VAL A 485 41.45 -12.00 -24.69
C VAL A 485 40.27 -11.15 -25.16
N VAL A 486 39.33 -11.76 -25.87
CA VAL A 486 38.04 -11.16 -26.26
C VAL A 486 36.91 -11.95 -25.60
N ILE A 487 35.99 -11.26 -24.92
CA ILE A 487 34.83 -11.88 -24.27
C ILE A 487 33.56 -11.32 -24.89
N SER A 488 32.82 -12.16 -25.62
CA SER A 488 31.57 -11.74 -26.30
C SER A 488 30.34 -11.91 -25.41
N THR A 489 29.57 -10.84 -25.19
CA THR A 489 28.37 -10.81 -24.33
C THR A 489 27.13 -10.26 -25.07
N ILE A 490 27.01 -10.58 -26.36
CA ILE A 490 26.05 -9.91 -27.27
C ILE A 490 24.65 -10.53 -27.32
N GLY A 491 24.37 -11.55 -26.51
CA GLY A 491 23.05 -12.16 -26.41
C GLY A 491 23.07 -13.61 -25.94
N MET A 492 21.91 -14.11 -25.54
CA MET A 492 21.68 -15.51 -25.17
C MET A 492 20.34 -15.97 -25.74
N SER A 493 20.24 -17.24 -26.11
CA SER A 493 19.01 -17.90 -26.55
C SER A 493 18.79 -19.23 -25.82
N PRO A 494 17.53 -19.68 -25.72
CA PRO A 494 17.24 -21.03 -25.26
C PRO A 494 17.81 -22.08 -26.22
N ASP A 495 17.97 -23.30 -25.71
CA ASP A 495 18.29 -24.47 -26.53
C ASP A 495 16.98 -25.12 -27.02
N ALA A 496 16.65 -24.93 -28.30
CA ALA A 496 15.43 -25.46 -28.88
C ALA A 496 15.43 -26.99 -28.99
N GLY A 497 16.60 -27.64 -28.99
CA GLY A 497 16.70 -29.08 -29.24
C GLY A 497 15.93 -29.96 -28.24
N LEU A 498 15.63 -29.43 -27.04
CA LEU A 498 14.84 -30.12 -26.01
C LEU A 498 13.34 -30.21 -26.34
N TYR A 499 12.80 -29.27 -27.11
CA TYR A 499 11.35 -29.16 -27.37
C TYR A 499 11.01 -29.00 -28.85
N GLU A 500 12.01 -28.87 -29.72
CA GLU A 500 11.83 -28.94 -31.16
C GLU A 500 11.23 -30.30 -31.55
N GLY A 501 10.13 -30.27 -32.31
CA GLY A 501 9.37 -31.47 -32.66
C GLY A 501 8.42 -31.99 -31.57
N VAL A 502 8.45 -31.42 -30.35
CA VAL A 502 7.51 -31.73 -29.26
C VAL A 502 6.45 -30.64 -29.11
N VAL A 503 6.86 -29.37 -29.18
CA VAL A 503 5.97 -28.19 -29.15
C VAL A 503 6.52 -27.09 -30.07
N PRO A 504 5.73 -26.07 -30.45
CA PRO A 504 6.17 -25.04 -31.38
C PRO A 504 7.30 -24.19 -30.81
N VAL A 505 8.29 -23.88 -31.66
CA VAL A 505 9.40 -22.98 -31.34
C VAL A 505 9.03 -21.57 -31.77
N GLY A 506 8.92 -20.67 -30.81
CA GLY A 506 8.67 -19.25 -31.02
C GLY A 506 9.94 -18.46 -31.43
N ARG A 507 9.77 -17.15 -31.56
CA ARG A 507 10.83 -16.23 -31.96
C ARG A 507 12.05 -16.33 -31.04
N GLY A 508 13.26 -16.42 -31.63
CA GLY A 508 14.51 -16.46 -30.86
C GLY A 508 14.73 -17.77 -30.13
N GLN A 509 14.30 -18.88 -30.74
CA GLN A 509 14.38 -20.24 -30.20
C GLN A 509 13.58 -20.48 -28.91
N ARG A 510 12.63 -19.61 -28.55
CA ARG A 510 11.86 -19.73 -27.29
C ARG A 510 10.80 -20.83 -27.39
N ILE A 511 10.48 -21.48 -26.29
CA ILE A 511 9.34 -22.41 -26.25
C ILE A 511 8.03 -21.61 -26.31
N ALA A 512 7.11 -22.01 -27.20
CA ALA A 512 5.81 -21.35 -27.33
C ALA A 512 4.87 -21.76 -26.19
N VAL A 513 4.28 -20.76 -25.53
CA VAL A 513 3.29 -20.93 -24.45
C VAL A 513 2.18 -19.90 -24.59
N ASP A 514 1.03 -20.18 -24.00
CA ASP A 514 0.05 -19.13 -23.72
C ASP A 514 0.63 -18.14 -22.70
N PRO A 515 0.63 -16.82 -22.97
CA PRO A 515 1.31 -15.83 -22.13
C PRO A 515 0.66 -15.61 -20.76
N ARG A 516 -0.59 -16.03 -20.56
CA ARG A 516 -1.32 -15.87 -19.28
C ARG A 516 -1.22 -17.10 -18.40
N THR A 517 -1.24 -18.29 -19.00
CA THR A 517 -1.25 -19.58 -18.30
C THR A 517 0.12 -20.26 -18.26
N LEU A 518 1.02 -19.87 -19.17
CA LEU A 518 2.32 -20.52 -19.40
C LEU A 518 2.22 -22.01 -19.80
N GLN A 519 1.04 -22.45 -20.21
CA GLN A 519 0.81 -23.80 -20.74
C GLN A 519 1.24 -23.84 -22.21
N THR A 520 1.86 -24.95 -22.60
CA THR A 520 2.15 -25.25 -24.02
C THR A 520 0.90 -25.84 -24.70
N GLU A 521 1.02 -26.27 -25.96
CA GLU A 521 -0.06 -27.03 -26.62
C GLU A 521 -0.29 -28.42 -25.99
N LEU A 522 0.71 -28.97 -25.29
CA LEU A 522 0.59 -30.20 -24.52
C LEU A 522 0.03 -29.85 -23.12
N PRO A 523 -1.16 -30.34 -22.73
CA PRO A 523 -1.83 -29.86 -21.51
C PRO A 523 -1.05 -30.10 -20.20
N TYR A 524 -0.21 -31.12 -20.16
CA TYR A 524 0.60 -31.46 -18.98
C TYR A 524 1.95 -30.73 -18.94
N LEU A 525 2.31 -29.99 -20.00
CA LEU A 525 3.63 -29.36 -20.16
C LEU A 525 3.49 -27.83 -20.09
N PHE A 526 4.19 -27.25 -19.13
CA PHE A 526 4.27 -25.81 -18.87
C PHE A 526 5.71 -25.33 -19.01
N ALA A 527 5.93 -24.05 -19.27
CA ALA A 527 7.28 -23.50 -19.32
C ALA A 527 7.38 -22.11 -18.68
N ALA A 528 8.47 -21.87 -17.96
CA ALA A 528 8.67 -20.65 -17.17
C ALA A 528 10.12 -20.14 -17.22
N GLY A 529 10.29 -18.84 -17.00
CA GLY A 529 11.58 -18.16 -16.98
C GLY A 529 12.10 -17.82 -18.36
N ASP A 530 13.41 -17.71 -18.47
CA ASP A 530 14.07 -17.18 -19.67
C ASP A 530 13.88 -18.06 -20.93
N VAL A 531 13.49 -19.33 -20.77
CA VAL A 531 13.15 -20.23 -21.89
C VAL A 531 11.93 -19.73 -22.69
N THR A 532 11.01 -19.00 -22.04
CA THR A 532 9.82 -18.39 -22.67
C THR A 532 10.00 -16.90 -22.95
N ALA A 533 10.64 -16.16 -22.03
CA ALA A 533 10.73 -14.70 -22.10
C ALA A 533 12.01 -14.18 -22.81
N GLY A 534 13.00 -15.03 -23.03
CA GLY A 534 14.38 -14.64 -23.32
C GLY A 534 15.12 -14.19 -22.05
N ALA A 535 16.36 -13.72 -22.18
CA ALA A 535 17.15 -13.29 -21.02
C ALA A 535 16.46 -12.15 -20.26
N THR A 536 16.09 -12.40 -19.01
CA THR A 536 15.42 -11.41 -18.12
C THR A 536 16.16 -11.24 -16.79
N ASP A 537 15.46 -10.88 -15.73
CA ASP A 537 15.99 -10.70 -14.37
C ASP A 537 15.43 -11.78 -13.42
N ILE A 538 16.08 -11.93 -12.27
CA ILE A 538 15.74 -12.93 -11.25
C ILE A 538 14.26 -12.83 -10.83
N THR A 539 13.73 -11.62 -10.68
CA THR A 539 12.35 -11.42 -10.20
C THR A 539 11.30 -11.80 -11.23
N ARG A 540 11.58 -11.61 -12.52
CA ARG A 540 10.71 -12.07 -13.62
C ARG A 540 10.69 -13.59 -13.72
N ALA A 541 11.85 -14.22 -13.61
CA ALA A 541 11.95 -15.68 -13.57
C ALA A 541 11.14 -16.24 -12.39
N ILE A 542 11.29 -15.69 -11.19
CA ILE A 542 10.49 -16.07 -10.00
C ILE A 542 8.99 -15.87 -10.27
N GLY A 543 8.58 -14.70 -10.78
CA GLY A 543 7.17 -14.40 -11.09
C GLY A 543 6.54 -15.42 -12.06
N SER A 544 7.28 -15.81 -13.09
CA SER A 544 6.83 -16.84 -14.04
C SER A 544 6.79 -18.24 -13.40
N GLY A 545 7.73 -18.60 -12.53
CA GLY A 545 7.72 -19.86 -11.80
C GLY A 545 6.50 -19.99 -10.88
N ARG A 546 6.14 -18.91 -10.17
CA ARG A 546 4.91 -18.85 -9.35
C ARG A 546 3.65 -19.04 -10.19
N ARG A 547 3.59 -18.37 -11.34
CA ARG A 547 2.46 -18.49 -12.28
C ARG A 547 2.34 -19.93 -12.80
N ALA A 548 3.44 -20.54 -13.24
CA ALA A 548 3.44 -21.91 -13.74
C ALA A 548 2.96 -22.90 -12.66
N ALA A 549 3.46 -22.80 -11.43
CA ALA A 549 3.00 -23.64 -10.32
C ALA A 549 1.49 -23.50 -10.05
N HIS A 550 0.98 -22.26 -10.00
CA HIS A 550 -0.45 -21.99 -9.82
C HIS A 550 -1.29 -22.62 -10.95
N MET A 551 -0.85 -22.52 -12.19
CA MET A 551 -1.59 -23.06 -13.34
C MET A 551 -1.51 -24.59 -13.41
N VAL A 552 -0.37 -25.18 -13.05
CA VAL A 552 -0.22 -26.64 -12.89
C VAL A 552 -1.19 -27.17 -11.84
N ASP A 553 -1.27 -26.53 -10.66
CA ASP A 553 -2.20 -26.94 -9.61
C ASP A 553 -3.66 -26.89 -10.06
N ARG A 554 -4.06 -25.80 -10.73
CA ARG A 554 -5.43 -25.66 -11.25
C ARG A 554 -5.74 -26.68 -12.34
N TRP A 555 -4.80 -26.92 -13.26
CA TRP A 555 -4.95 -27.95 -14.28
C TRP A 555 -5.12 -29.34 -13.67
N LEU A 556 -4.23 -29.72 -12.75
CA LEU A 556 -4.27 -31.02 -12.08
C LEU A 556 -5.58 -31.20 -11.30
N THR A 557 -6.06 -30.16 -10.64
CA THR A 557 -7.32 -30.20 -9.87
C THR A 557 -8.59 -30.01 -10.72
N GLY A 558 -8.47 -29.90 -12.06
CA GLY A 558 -9.62 -29.75 -12.96
C GLY A 558 -10.32 -28.39 -12.87
N ARG A 559 -9.64 -27.38 -12.32
CA ARG A 559 -10.12 -25.98 -12.26
C ARG A 559 -9.71 -25.23 -13.53
N SER A 560 -10.43 -24.15 -13.85
CA SER A 560 -10.09 -23.25 -14.97
C SER A 560 -8.69 -22.66 -14.82
N LEU A 561 -7.95 -22.45 -15.91
CA LEU A 561 -6.60 -21.87 -15.87
C LEU A 561 -6.62 -20.34 -15.74
N ASP A 562 -7.11 -19.87 -14.60
CA ASP A 562 -7.25 -18.45 -14.27
C ASP A 562 -6.94 -18.16 -12.79
N GLY A 563 -7.23 -16.94 -12.35
CA GLY A 563 -7.27 -16.60 -10.94
C GLY A 563 -5.89 -16.48 -10.27
N PHE A 564 -4.84 -16.17 -11.02
CA PHE A 564 -3.52 -15.86 -10.44
C PHE A 564 -3.50 -14.42 -9.88
N THR A 565 -4.22 -14.21 -8.78
CA THR A 565 -4.49 -12.89 -8.20
C THR A 565 -3.25 -12.18 -7.68
N VAL A 566 -2.17 -12.92 -7.37
CA VAL A 566 -0.90 -12.38 -6.87
C VAL A 566 -0.27 -11.35 -7.80
N LEU A 567 -0.36 -11.57 -9.13
CA LEU A 567 0.11 -10.61 -10.14
C LEU A 567 -1.05 -9.97 -10.91
N ASP A 568 -2.10 -10.73 -11.21
CA ASP A 568 -3.15 -10.29 -12.15
C ASP A 568 -4.36 -9.63 -11.47
N GLY A 569 -4.50 -9.82 -10.16
CA GLY A 569 -5.67 -9.39 -9.40
C GLY A 569 -5.34 -8.38 -8.31
N ARG A 570 -4.22 -7.67 -8.40
CA ARG A 570 -3.84 -6.66 -7.39
C ARG A 570 -4.83 -5.50 -7.38
N LEU A 571 -4.94 -4.83 -6.23
CA LEU A 571 -5.57 -3.52 -6.20
C LEU A 571 -4.71 -2.53 -7.00
N ASP A 572 -5.33 -1.44 -7.44
CA ASP A 572 -4.61 -0.37 -8.11
C ASP A 572 -3.43 0.13 -7.26
N THR A 573 -2.32 0.42 -7.92
CA THR A 573 -1.13 0.94 -7.26
C THR A 573 -1.40 2.37 -6.81
N VAL A 574 -1.20 2.65 -5.53
CA VAL A 574 -1.34 4.00 -4.97
C VAL A 574 -0.27 4.90 -5.59
N THR A 575 -0.65 6.06 -6.13
CA THR A 575 0.31 6.95 -6.80
C THR A 575 1.20 7.68 -5.81
N HIS A 576 2.37 8.13 -6.27
CA HIS A 576 3.28 8.92 -5.43
C HIS A 576 2.62 10.19 -4.89
N ASP A 577 1.81 10.85 -5.70
CA ASP A 577 1.17 12.12 -5.32
C ASP A 577 0.05 11.91 -4.30
N GLN A 578 -0.72 10.83 -4.41
CA GLN A 578 -1.72 10.43 -3.41
C GLN A 578 -1.08 10.14 -2.04
N VAL A 579 0.15 9.60 -2.01
CA VAL A 579 0.87 9.39 -0.75
C VAL A 579 1.38 10.71 -0.20
N LEU A 580 2.05 11.51 -1.02
CA LEU A 580 2.63 12.78 -0.57
C LEU A 580 1.57 13.80 -0.12
N SER A 581 0.36 13.77 -0.68
CA SER A 581 -0.74 14.65 -0.26
C SER A 581 -1.32 14.32 1.12
N ARG A 582 -0.94 13.20 1.76
CA ARG A 582 -1.46 12.80 3.08
C ARG A 582 -0.93 13.66 4.23
N GLN A 583 0.20 14.34 4.04
CA GLN A 583 0.82 15.17 5.07
C GLN A 583 1.36 16.46 4.45
N THR A 584 1.23 17.57 5.18
CA THR A 584 1.73 18.88 4.72
C THR A 584 3.27 18.91 4.69
N ALA A 585 3.92 18.16 5.57
CA ALA A 585 5.37 18.03 5.63
C ALA A 585 5.78 16.63 6.07
N TYR A 586 6.83 16.11 5.46
CA TYR A 586 7.51 14.89 5.89
C TYR A 586 8.85 15.28 6.53
N GLY A 587 9.13 14.74 7.72
CA GLY A 587 10.42 14.95 8.36
C GLY A 587 11.56 14.40 7.49
N HIS A 588 12.58 15.22 7.27
CA HIS A 588 13.81 14.81 6.57
C HIS A 588 14.52 13.73 7.38
N ARG A 589 14.87 12.62 6.73
CA ARG A 589 15.74 11.58 7.31
C ARG A 589 17.01 11.44 6.48
N ASN A 590 18.07 10.97 7.12
CA ASN A 590 19.28 10.59 6.39
C ASN A 590 19.03 9.24 5.72
N PRO A 591 19.14 9.12 4.38
CA PRO A 591 18.96 7.85 3.69
C PRO A 591 19.99 6.83 4.18
N VAL A 592 19.50 5.67 4.62
CA VAL A 592 20.35 4.51 4.88
C VAL A 592 20.68 3.89 3.53
N LYS A 593 21.96 3.84 3.17
CA LYS A 593 22.47 3.23 1.93
C LYS A 593 23.48 2.15 2.29
N GLY A 594 23.55 1.10 1.47
CA GLY A 594 24.63 0.13 1.55
C GLY A 594 25.96 0.81 1.28
N GLN A 595 26.99 0.43 2.03
CA GLN A 595 28.35 0.81 1.73
C GLN A 595 28.96 -0.29 0.85
N ALA A 596 29.23 0.04 -0.41
CA ALA A 596 29.99 -0.80 -1.31
C ALA A 596 31.49 -0.50 -1.16
N ASP A 597 32.31 -1.52 -0.87
CA ASP A 597 33.78 -1.44 -0.87
C ASP A 597 34.30 -1.72 -2.29
N LEU A 598 34.26 -0.68 -3.13
CA LEU A 598 34.77 -0.72 -4.49
C LEU A 598 36.21 -0.24 -4.50
N ARG A 599 37.13 -1.15 -4.82
CA ARG A 599 38.56 -0.86 -4.92
C ARG A 599 38.98 -0.90 -6.39
N PRO A 600 39.79 0.07 -6.87
CA PRO A 600 40.38 -0.02 -8.20
C PRO A 600 41.23 -1.29 -8.33
N MET A 601 41.08 -2.00 -9.45
CA MET A 601 41.81 -3.24 -9.78
C MET A 601 41.74 -4.28 -8.65
N PRO A 602 40.54 -4.72 -8.25
CA PRO A 602 40.37 -5.65 -7.14
C PRO A 602 41.04 -7.00 -7.46
N ARG A 603 41.39 -7.78 -6.42
CA ARG A 603 42.02 -9.12 -6.54
C ARG A 603 41.32 -10.20 -5.73
N THR A 604 40.21 -9.86 -5.07
CA THR A 604 39.43 -10.78 -4.25
C THR A 604 38.01 -10.88 -4.77
N PHE A 605 37.35 -11.98 -4.42
CA PHE A 605 35.94 -12.23 -4.73
C PHE A 605 35.05 -12.05 -3.48
N ASP A 606 35.53 -11.31 -2.48
CA ASP A 606 34.75 -10.98 -1.29
C ASP A 606 33.51 -10.18 -1.67
N GLU A 607 32.43 -10.32 -0.89
CA GLU A 607 31.22 -9.54 -1.12
C GLU A 607 31.53 -8.04 -1.13
N VAL A 608 31.09 -7.33 -2.18
CA VAL A 608 31.38 -5.89 -2.33
C VAL A 608 30.52 -5.01 -1.44
N GLU A 609 29.40 -5.51 -0.93
CA GLU A 609 28.46 -4.74 -0.12
C GLU A 609 28.32 -5.40 1.24
N ALA A 610 28.38 -4.61 2.32
CA ALA A 610 28.17 -5.09 3.68
C ALA A 610 26.67 -5.26 4.03
N PRO A 611 26.30 -6.18 4.93
CA PRO A 611 24.96 -6.22 5.50
C PRO A 611 24.70 -4.97 6.37
N LEU A 612 23.44 -4.59 6.54
CA LEU A 612 23.06 -3.52 7.46
C LEU A 612 23.27 -3.96 8.91
N SER A 613 23.69 -3.04 9.77
CA SER A 613 23.55 -3.22 11.22
C SER A 613 22.08 -3.18 11.65
N ASP A 614 21.76 -3.68 12.86
CA ASP A 614 20.42 -3.57 13.44
C ASP A 614 19.92 -2.11 13.42
N ALA A 615 20.74 -1.15 13.86
CA ALA A 615 20.34 0.26 13.90
C ALA A 615 20.01 0.82 12.51
N GLU A 616 20.82 0.48 11.50
CA GLU A 616 20.58 0.88 10.11
C GLU A 616 19.33 0.22 9.53
N ALA A 617 19.12 -1.07 9.79
CA ALA A 617 17.93 -1.79 9.34
C ALA A 617 16.65 -1.20 9.94
N ARG A 618 16.62 -0.93 11.26
CA ARG A 618 15.48 -0.29 11.92
C ARG A 618 15.26 1.14 11.43
N SER A 619 16.32 1.93 11.29
CA SER A 619 16.22 3.32 10.80
C SER A 619 15.75 3.37 9.34
N GLY A 620 16.34 2.55 8.48
CA GLY A 620 15.99 2.42 7.07
C GLY A 620 14.54 1.98 6.89
N ALA A 621 14.13 0.91 7.58
CA ALA A 621 12.74 0.44 7.56
C ALA A 621 11.77 1.46 8.18
N GLY A 622 12.20 2.16 9.22
CA GLY A 622 11.46 3.23 9.89
C GLY A 622 11.18 4.43 9.00
N SER A 623 11.92 4.61 7.89
CA SER A 623 11.66 5.68 6.93
C SER A 623 10.49 5.37 5.98
N CYS A 624 9.98 4.14 5.95
CA CYS A 624 8.84 3.77 5.10
C CYS A 624 7.61 4.67 5.34
N LEU A 625 7.00 5.16 4.25
CA LEU A 625 5.80 6.02 4.27
C LEU A 625 4.46 5.26 4.37
N ASP A 626 4.51 3.93 4.51
CA ASP A 626 3.33 3.06 4.52
C ASP A 626 2.35 3.35 3.36
N CYS A 627 2.85 3.36 2.12
CA CYS A 627 2.11 3.84 0.94
C CYS A 627 0.74 3.15 0.75
N GLY A 628 0.66 1.83 1.00
CA GLY A 628 -0.60 1.06 0.92
C GLY A 628 -1.50 1.14 2.16
N VAL A 629 -1.09 1.86 3.20
CA VAL A 629 -1.61 1.81 4.58
C VAL A 629 -1.46 0.42 5.20
N CYS A 630 -2.19 -0.59 4.72
CA CYS A 630 -1.86 -1.97 5.02
C CYS A 630 -0.50 -2.33 4.38
N SER A 631 0.42 -2.89 5.18
CA SER A 631 1.72 -3.35 4.68
C SER A 631 1.68 -4.73 4.01
N GLU A 632 0.56 -5.43 4.10
CA GLU A 632 0.43 -6.83 3.65
C GLU A 632 1.38 -7.80 4.38
N CYS A 633 1.80 -7.49 5.61
CA CYS A 633 2.68 -8.33 6.43
C CYS A 633 2.09 -9.68 6.88
N GLN A 634 0.79 -9.91 6.64
CA GLN A 634 0.04 -11.13 6.97
C GLN A 634 -0.13 -11.44 8.47
N GLU A 635 0.38 -10.61 9.37
CA GLU A 635 0.24 -10.82 10.83
C GLU A 635 -1.23 -10.87 11.28
N CYS A 636 -2.09 -10.04 10.69
CA CYS A 636 -3.51 -10.05 11.01
C CYS A 636 -4.22 -11.34 10.54
N VAL A 637 -3.74 -11.97 9.45
CA VAL A 637 -4.28 -13.24 8.95
C VAL A 637 -3.90 -14.34 9.93
N ARG A 638 -2.60 -14.45 10.27
CA ARG A 638 -2.08 -15.43 11.23
C ARG A 638 -2.72 -15.34 12.61
N ALA A 639 -2.98 -14.12 13.09
CA ALA A 639 -3.56 -13.89 14.41
C ALA A 639 -5.08 -14.09 14.47
N CYS A 640 -5.78 -14.29 13.35
CA CYS A 640 -7.24 -14.33 13.36
C CYS A 640 -7.76 -15.72 13.73
N PRO A 641 -8.38 -15.92 14.91
CA PRO A 641 -8.85 -17.25 15.34
C PRO A 641 -10.04 -17.76 14.52
N ALA A 642 -10.76 -16.86 13.85
CA ALA A 642 -11.93 -17.18 13.04
C ALA A 642 -11.62 -17.31 11.54
N ASP A 643 -10.35 -17.16 11.15
CA ASP A 643 -9.91 -17.04 9.75
C ASP A 643 -10.86 -16.11 8.97
N ALA A 644 -11.05 -14.88 9.47
CA ALA A 644 -11.99 -13.92 8.91
C ALA A 644 -11.32 -12.94 7.95
N ILE A 645 -9.99 -12.87 7.87
CA ILE A 645 -9.31 -11.88 7.01
C ILE A 645 -9.35 -12.34 5.56
N ARG A 646 -9.77 -11.46 4.64
CA ARG A 646 -9.95 -11.76 3.21
C ARG A 646 -9.33 -10.64 2.36
N MET A 647 -8.05 -10.79 2.04
CA MET A 647 -7.25 -9.80 1.28
C MET A 647 -7.66 -9.67 -0.20
N ASP A 648 -8.46 -10.62 -0.68
CA ASP A 648 -8.98 -10.72 -2.04
C ASP A 648 -10.35 -10.05 -2.22
N GLN A 649 -11.00 -9.57 -1.14
CA GLN A 649 -12.24 -8.81 -1.25
C GLN A 649 -12.07 -7.57 -2.15
N ARG A 650 -13.08 -7.29 -2.97
CA ARG A 650 -13.15 -6.14 -3.86
C ARG A 650 -14.41 -5.35 -3.58
N GLU A 651 -14.37 -4.08 -4.00
CA GLU A 651 -15.53 -3.20 -3.98
C GLU A 651 -16.70 -3.85 -4.71
N LYS A 652 -17.90 -3.74 -4.13
CA LYS A 652 -19.14 -4.17 -4.76
C LYS A 652 -20.01 -2.96 -5.03
N VAL A 653 -20.55 -2.88 -6.23
CA VAL A 653 -21.51 -1.86 -6.63
C VAL A 653 -22.82 -2.54 -6.90
N SER A 654 -23.89 -2.08 -6.26
CA SER A 654 -25.26 -2.57 -6.44
C SER A 654 -26.22 -1.41 -6.65
N GLU A 655 -27.18 -1.59 -7.55
CA GLU A 655 -28.31 -0.68 -7.68
C GLU A 655 -29.47 -1.19 -6.80
N VAL A 656 -30.13 -0.28 -6.07
CA VAL A 656 -31.30 -0.58 -5.24
C VAL A 656 -32.44 0.36 -5.59
N THR A 657 -33.66 -0.18 -5.64
CA THR A 657 -34.87 0.59 -5.95
C THR A 657 -35.65 0.92 -4.69
N VAL A 658 -35.93 2.20 -4.44
CA VAL A 658 -36.59 2.71 -3.23
C VAL A 658 -37.71 3.70 -3.51
N GLY A 659 -38.72 3.76 -2.63
CA GLY A 659 -39.88 4.64 -2.77
C GLY A 659 -39.64 6.08 -2.31
N ALA A 660 -38.78 6.27 -1.30
CA ALA A 660 -38.39 7.59 -0.79
C ALA A 660 -36.93 7.62 -0.34
N VAL A 661 -36.36 8.82 -0.24
CA VAL A 661 -34.97 9.06 0.20
C VAL A 661 -34.94 10.06 1.36
N VAL A 662 -34.21 9.75 2.43
CA VAL A 662 -33.92 10.66 3.53
C VAL A 662 -32.42 10.97 3.56
N VAL A 663 -32.08 12.24 3.35
CA VAL A 663 -30.73 12.76 3.41
C VAL A 663 -30.40 13.16 4.85
N SER A 664 -29.53 12.39 5.51
CA SER A 664 -29.01 12.68 6.86
C SER A 664 -27.48 12.63 6.90
N THR A 665 -26.85 13.20 5.87
CA THR A 665 -25.39 13.20 5.64
C THR A 665 -24.58 14.04 6.65
N GLY A 666 -25.27 14.73 7.56
CA GLY A 666 -24.67 15.49 8.65
C GLY A 666 -23.95 16.76 8.21
N TYR A 667 -22.86 17.09 8.91
CA TYR A 667 -22.08 18.32 8.73
C TYR A 667 -20.57 18.03 8.70
N ARG A 668 -19.78 19.01 8.28
CA ARG A 668 -18.31 19.03 8.39
C ARG A 668 -17.88 20.03 9.46
N LEU A 669 -16.73 19.79 10.08
CA LEU A 669 -16.12 20.77 10.98
C LEU A 669 -15.33 21.79 10.16
N PHE A 670 -15.32 23.04 10.61
CA PHE A 670 -14.50 24.09 10.05
C PHE A 670 -13.01 23.70 10.11
N ALA A 671 -12.31 23.86 9.00
CA ALA A 671 -10.88 23.61 8.88
C ALA A 671 -10.10 24.72 9.60
N ALA A 672 -9.59 24.43 10.80
CA ALA A 672 -8.97 25.43 11.68
C ALA A 672 -7.70 26.08 11.08
N ASP A 673 -7.03 25.41 10.16
CA ASP A 673 -5.87 25.91 9.40
C ASP A 673 -6.23 27.04 8.43
N ALA A 674 -7.52 27.22 8.09
CA ALA A 674 -8.00 28.40 7.37
C ALA A 674 -7.90 29.70 8.21
N LYS A 675 -7.52 29.61 9.50
CA LYS A 675 -7.16 30.74 10.37
C LYS A 675 -5.71 30.61 10.86
N PRO A 676 -4.71 30.90 10.00
CA PRO A 676 -3.29 30.72 10.34
C PRO A 676 -2.85 31.54 11.55
N GLU A 677 -3.54 32.66 11.85
CA GLU A 677 -3.29 33.49 13.02
C GLU A 677 -3.51 32.76 14.36
N TYR A 678 -4.26 31.65 14.37
CA TYR A 678 -4.46 30.80 15.55
C TYR A 678 -3.47 29.64 15.64
N GLY A 679 -2.57 29.47 14.66
CA GLY A 679 -1.45 28.54 14.76
C GLY A 679 -1.82 27.05 14.83
N TRP A 680 -3.05 26.67 14.46
CA TRP A 680 -3.44 25.25 14.32
C TRP A 680 -2.51 24.51 13.35
N GLY A 681 -2.05 23.31 13.73
CA GLY A 681 -1.08 22.52 12.98
C GLY A 681 0.36 23.02 13.05
N ARG A 682 0.59 24.26 13.47
CA ARG A 682 1.92 24.84 13.72
C ARG A 682 2.35 24.69 15.17
N TYR A 683 1.48 25.04 16.11
CA TYR A 683 1.75 24.97 17.54
C TYR A 683 1.09 23.71 18.12
N PRO A 684 1.86 22.76 18.68
CA PRO A 684 1.32 21.50 19.21
C PRO A 684 0.27 21.67 20.31
N ASN A 685 0.35 22.77 21.07
CA ASN A 685 -0.55 23.06 22.19
C ASN A 685 -1.81 23.83 21.80
N VAL A 686 -2.07 24.01 20.49
CA VAL A 686 -3.36 24.49 19.98
C VAL A 686 -4.17 23.28 19.52
N ILE A 687 -5.24 22.96 20.24
CA ILE A 687 -6.13 21.83 19.96
C ILE A 687 -7.52 22.27 19.50
N THR A 688 -8.30 21.38 18.90
CA THR A 688 -9.73 21.65 18.60
C THR A 688 -10.63 21.20 19.74
N GLY A 689 -11.86 21.72 19.76
CA GLY A 689 -12.91 21.27 20.67
C GLY A 689 -13.18 19.76 20.61
N MET A 690 -13.04 19.11 19.45
CA MET A 690 -13.19 17.65 19.34
C MET A 690 -12.06 16.89 20.05
N GLN A 691 -10.82 17.36 19.93
CA GLN A 691 -9.69 16.78 20.66
C GLN A 691 -9.88 16.95 22.16
N MET A 692 -10.34 18.12 22.62
CA MET A 692 -10.64 18.33 24.03
C MET A 692 -11.77 17.41 24.53
N ASP A 693 -12.85 17.22 23.75
CA ASP A 693 -13.90 16.25 24.09
C ASP A 693 -13.34 14.83 24.23
N ARG A 694 -12.37 14.45 23.40
CA ARG A 694 -11.68 13.16 23.50
C ARG A 694 -10.77 13.05 24.72
N LEU A 695 -10.09 14.11 25.13
CA LEU A 695 -9.29 14.15 26.36
C LEU A 695 -10.15 14.06 27.64
N LEU A 696 -11.40 14.54 27.57
CA LEU A 696 -12.35 14.54 28.69
C LEU A 696 -13.22 13.28 28.75
N ALA A 697 -13.27 12.48 27.69
CA ALA A 697 -14.12 11.30 27.62
C ALA A 697 -13.69 10.20 28.59
N PRO A 698 -14.61 9.35 29.09
CA PRO A 698 -14.24 8.16 29.86
C PRO A 698 -13.37 7.17 29.06
N THR A 699 -13.53 7.13 27.74
CA THR A 699 -12.76 6.29 26.81
C THR A 699 -11.51 6.98 26.25
N ARG A 700 -11.06 8.07 26.90
CA ARG A 700 -9.94 8.92 26.47
C ARG A 700 -8.64 8.14 26.21
N PRO A 701 -7.77 8.64 25.30
CA PRO A 701 -6.50 7.99 25.00
C PRO A 701 -5.47 8.08 26.13
N TYR A 702 -5.58 9.07 27.02
CA TYR A 702 -4.65 9.31 28.13
C TYR A 702 -5.39 9.35 29.46
N ASN A 703 -4.73 8.99 30.57
CA ASN A 703 -5.35 8.99 31.89
C ASN A 703 -5.64 10.39 32.47
N THR A 704 -5.31 11.48 31.77
CA THR A 704 -5.63 12.86 32.15
C THR A 704 -5.59 13.78 30.92
N VAL A 705 -5.93 15.06 31.08
CA VAL A 705 -5.77 16.09 30.05
C VAL A 705 -4.28 16.47 29.98
N LEU A 706 -3.67 16.32 28.81
CA LEU A 706 -2.25 16.58 28.57
C LEU A 706 -2.06 17.53 27.40
N ARG A 707 -1.01 18.34 27.48
CA ARG A 707 -0.47 19.14 26.38
C ARG A 707 0.11 18.21 25.30
N PRO A 708 -0.31 18.29 24.03
CA PRO A 708 0.25 17.44 22.98
C PRO A 708 1.74 17.69 22.71
N GLY A 709 2.24 18.90 22.96
CA GLY A 709 3.63 19.26 22.67
C GLY A 709 4.66 18.63 23.60
N ASP A 710 4.35 18.50 24.90
CA ASP A 710 5.32 18.07 25.91
C ASP A 710 4.77 17.06 26.93
N GLY A 711 3.48 16.70 26.83
CA GLY A 711 2.84 15.74 27.73
C GLY A 711 2.65 16.25 29.16
N LYS A 712 2.78 17.56 29.44
CA LYS A 712 2.48 18.12 30.76
C LYS A 712 0.98 18.35 30.96
N VAL A 713 0.56 18.36 32.21
CA VAL A 713 -0.80 18.78 32.59
C VAL A 713 -0.87 20.30 32.48
N PRO A 714 -1.83 20.87 31.73
CA PRO A 714 -1.99 22.32 31.63
C PRO A 714 -2.63 22.90 32.90
N GLU A 715 -2.11 24.02 33.38
CA GLU A 715 -2.65 24.82 34.48
C GLU A 715 -3.48 25.99 33.96
N ARG A 716 -3.14 26.55 32.79
CA ARG A 716 -3.87 27.68 32.18
C ARG A 716 -4.39 27.31 30.80
N ILE A 717 -5.71 27.27 30.64
CA ILE A 717 -6.37 26.81 29.40
C ILE A 717 -7.24 27.93 28.84
N ALA A 718 -6.97 28.34 27.59
CA ALA A 718 -7.81 29.28 26.87
C ALA A 718 -8.73 28.58 25.86
N TYR A 719 -9.97 29.03 25.75
CA TYR A 719 -10.89 28.70 24.65
C TYR A 719 -11.05 29.89 23.73
N ILE A 720 -11.02 29.64 22.42
CA ILE A 720 -11.35 30.65 21.40
C ILE A 720 -12.67 30.26 20.76
N SER A 721 -13.72 30.97 21.16
CA SER A 721 -15.07 30.75 20.64
C SER A 721 -15.20 31.19 19.20
N CYS A 722 -16.17 30.61 18.49
CA CYS A 722 -16.52 30.99 17.11
C CYS A 722 -15.33 30.88 16.14
N THR A 723 -14.45 29.89 16.32
CA THR A 723 -13.34 29.68 15.37
C THR A 723 -13.90 29.29 14.00
N GLY A 724 -13.83 30.23 13.05
CA GLY A 724 -14.41 30.09 11.72
C GLY A 724 -15.94 30.15 11.65
N SER A 725 -16.64 30.50 12.74
CA SER A 725 -18.08 30.79 12.73
C SER A 725 -18.31 32.29 12.82
N ARG A 726 -19.35 32.80 12.15
CA ARG A 726 -19.65 34.24 12.10
C ARG A 726 -18.44 35.06 11.65
N ASP A 727 -17.67 34.52 10.70
CA ASP A 727 -16.42 35.10 10.22
C ASP A 727 -16.45 35.24 8.69
N GLN A 728 -16.73 36.46 8.22
CA GLN A 728 -16.78 36.78 6.80
C GLN A 728 -15.42 36.64 6.11
N GLN A 729 -14.31 36.73 6.85
CA GLN A 729 -12.96 36.63 6.26
C GLN A 729 -12.68 35.26 5.67
N VAL A 730 -13.33 34.21 6.19
CA VAL A 730 -13.21 32.82 5.73
C VAL A 730 -14.49 32.34 5.03
N GLY A 731 -15.37 33.27 4.65
CA GLY A 731 -16.60 32.97 3.92
C GLY A 731 -17.64 32.19 4.72
N ASN A 732 -17.61 32.23 6.06
CA ASN A 732 -18.59 31.53 6.90
C ASN A 732 -19.33 32.51 7.83
N PRO A 733 -20.42 33.15 7.36
CA PRO A 733 -21.19 34.10 8.17
C PRO A 733 -22.04 33.41 9.26
N LEU A 734 -22.19 32.09 9.21
CA LEU A 734 -23.12 31.36 10.06
C LEU A 734 -22.62 31.11 11.48
N CYS A 735 -23.58 31.08 12.41
CA CYS A 735 -23.36 30.55 13.74
C CYS A 735 -23.60 29.04 13.75
N SER A 736 -22.69 28.31 14.40
CA SER A 736 -22.79 26.85 14.54
C SER A 736 -23.88 26.40 15.52
N LYS A 737 -24.50 27.32 16.27
CA LYS A 737 -25.50 27.10 17.34
C LYS A 737 -25.02 26.27 18.55
N VAL A 738 -24.01 25.41 18.38
CA VAL A 738 -23.53 24.47 19.40
C VAL A 738 -22.18 24.85 20.04
N CYS A 739 -21.38 25.73 19.42
CA CYS A 739 -20.00 25.98 19.84
C CYS A 739 -19.87 26.64 21.21
N CYS A 740 -20.79 27.54 21.57
CA CYS A 740 -20.86 28.11 22.92
C CYS A 740 -21.12 27.00 23.94
N MET A 741 -22.15 26.18 23.70
CA MET A 741 -22.62 25.21 24.68
C MET A 741 -21.66 24.03 24.87
N TYR A 742 -21.04 23.51 23.81
CA TYR A 742 -20.04 22.45 24.01
C TYR A 742 -18.78 22.99 24.70
N SER A 743 -18.38 24.25 24.48
CA SER A 743 -17.23 24.84 25.16
C SER A 743 -17.52 25.01 26.65
N ILE A 744 -18.70 25.54 27.01
CA ILE A 744 -19.16 25.64 28.41
C ILE A 744 -19.19 24.25 29.07
N LYS A 745 -19.71 23.25 28.35
CA LYS A 745 -19.70 21.85 28.80
C LYS A 745 -18.27 21.38 29.10
N GLN A 746 -17.35 21.59 28.17
CA GLN A 746 -15.97 21.18 28.34
C GLN A 746 -15.29 21.93 29.49
N ASN A 747 -15.56 23.22 29.70
CA ASN A 747 -15.06 23.99 30.85
C ASN A 747 -15.48 23.37 32.18
N GLN A 748 -16.77 23.03 32.36
CA GLN A 748 -17.24 22.37 33.58
C GLN A 748 -16.58 21.00 33.78
N LEU A 749 -16.38 20.22 32.71
CA LEU A 749 -15.70 18.92 32.79
C LEU A 749 -14.22 19.06 33.12
N ILE A 750 -13.55 20.09 32.60
CA ILE A 750 -12.16 20.39 32.92
C ILE A 750 -12.04 20.71 34.40
N MET A 751 -12.92 21.50 35.01
CA MET A 751 -12.83 21.79 36.45
C MET A 751 -13.01 20.54 37.32
N GLY A 752 -13.79 19.56 36.85
CA GLY A 752 -13.85 18.26 37.50
C GLY A 752 -12.57 17.43 37.31
N ALA A 753 -11.94 17.50 36.14
CA ALA A 753 -10.75 16.73 35.80
C ALA A 753 -9.44 17.35 36.32
N LEU A 754 -9.36 18.67 36.35
CA LEU A 754 -8.24 19.53 36.72
C LEU A 754 -8.76 20.68 37.63
N PRO A 755 -9.01 20.42 38.93
CA PRO A 755 -9.63 21.40 39.83
C PRO A 755 -8.82 22.67 40.09
N LEU A 756 -7.53 22.66 39.77
CA LEU A 756 -6.62 23.79 39.94
C LEU A 756 -6.35 24.55 38.63
N ALA A 757 -6.92 24.10 37.51
CA ALA A 757 -6.68 24.74 36.23
C ALA A 757 -7.54 26.00 36.07
N ASP A 758 -6.91 27.10 35.66
CA ASP A 758 -7.56 28.33 35.24
C ASP A 758 -8.08 28.17 33.82
N VAL A 759 -9.40 28.15 33.66
CA VAL A 759 -10.07 28.02 32.36
C VAL A 759 -10.69 29.34 31.97
N THR A 760 -10.24 29.89 30.83
CA THR A 760 -10.71 31.17 30.30
C THR A 760 -11.29 30.99 28.90
N MET A 761 -12.52 31.44 28.66
CA MET A 761 -13.17 31.40 27.36
C MET A 761 -13.29 32.81 26.77
N HIS A 762 -12.65 33.03 25.63
CA HIS A 762 -12.75 34.24 24.83
C HIS A 762 -13.93 34.11 23.88
N TYR A 763 -14.86 35.05 23.91
CA TYR A 763 -16.09 35.00 23.11
C TYR A 763 -16.51 36.38 22.59
N MET A 764 -17.27 36.40 21.49
CA MET A 764 -17.87 37.63 20.95
C MET A 764 -19.24 37.89 21.59
N ASP A 765 -20.17 36.96 21.40
CA ASP A 765 -21.48 36.94 22.04
C ASP A 765 -21.78 35.51 22.49
N MET A 766 -22.37 35.35 23.67
CA MET A 766 -22.80 34.06 24.18
C MET A 766 -24.17 33.71 23.61
N ARG A 767 -24.30 32.55 22.96
CA ARG A 767 -25.57 32.05 22.41
C ARG A 767 -25.99 30.77 23.12
N ALA A 768 -26.64 30.94 24.26
CA ALA A 768 -27.17 29.87 25.11
C ALA A 768 -28.69 29.69 24.92
N ALA A 769 -29.13 29.53 23.67
CA ALA A 769 -30.55 29.40 23.34
C ALA A 769 -31.01 27.94 23.47
N GLY A 770 -31.77 27.63 24.53
CA GLY A 770 -32.31 26.31 24.79
C GLY A 770 -32.83 26.18 26.22
N LYS A 771 -33.55 25.08 26.51
CA LYS A 771 -34.07 24.84 27.86
C LYS A 771 -32.90 24.63 28.83
N ARG A 772 -32.77 25.53 29.80
CA ARG A 772 -31.73 25.53 30.86
C ARG A 772 -30.29 25.84 30.39
N TYR A 773 -30.12 26.43 29.20
CA TYR A 773 -28.78 26.65 28.63
C TYR A 773 -28.09 27.86 29.28
N ASP A 774 -28.84 28.90 29.62
CA ASP A 774 -28.33 30.08 30.33
C ASP A 774 -27.92 29.71 31.77
N GLU A 775 -28.76 28.95 32.47
CA GLU A 775 -28.43 28.43 33.80
C GLU A 775 -27.20 27.52 33.78
N PHE A 776 -26.99 26.78 32.69
CA PHE A 776 -25.78 25.97 32.50
C PHE A 776 -24.52 26.83 32.29
N TYR A 777 -24.66 27.97 31.61
CA TYR A 777 -23.60 28.96 31.47
C TYR A 777 -23.26 29.63 32.81
N GLU A 778 -24.27 30.09 33.57
CA GLU A 778 -24.07 30.69 34.89
C GLU A 778 -23.47 29.68 35.88
N GLN A 779 -23.89 28.42 35.85
CA GLN A 779 -23.27 27.36 36.65
C GLN A 779 -21.77 27.21 36.36
N ALA A 780 -21.36 27.31 35.09
CA ALA A 780 -19.94 27.19 34.75
C ALA A 780 -19.12 28.39 35.29
N LYS A 781 -19.70 29.59 35.33
CA LYS A 781 -19.08 30.75 35.99
C LYS A 781 -18.94 30.54 37.48
N ASP A 782 -20.01 30.04 38.14
CA ASP A 782 -20.01 29.76 39.57
C ASP A 782 -18.97 28.71 39.96
N MET A 783 -18.64 27.79 39.05
CA MET A 783 -17.56 26.82 39.21
C MET A 783 -16.15 27.40 39.00
N GLY A 784 -16.03 28.65 38.55
CA GLY A 784 -14.77 29.38 38.40
C GLY A 784 -14.31 29.66 36.97
N ALA A 785 -15.11 29.36 35.93
CA ALA A 785 -14.69 29.61 34.55
C ALA A 785 -14.74 31.10 34.29
N GLN A 786 -13.66 31.61 33.71
CA GLN A 786 -13.59 33.00 33.31
C GLN A 786 -14.11 33.15 31.89
N TYR A 787 -14.95 34.13 31.66
CA TYR A 787 -15.49 34.45 30.34
C TYR A 787 -15.10 35.88 30.01
N ILE A 788 -14.29 36.04 28.98
CA ILE A 788 -13.81 37.34 28.53
C ILE A 788 -14.48 37.65 27.20
N ARG A 789 -15.23 38.74 27.17
CA ARG A 789 -15.80 39.24 25.92
C ARG A 789 -14.72 39.96 25.13
N GLY A 790 -14.32 39.35 24.03
CA GLY A 790 -13.16 39.78 23.26
C GLY A 790 -12.87 38.87 22.08
N ARG A 791 -12.38 39.46 20.98
CA ARG A 791 -11.88 38.69 19.84
C ARG A 791 -10.37 38.52 19.96
N VAL A 792 -9.90 37.28 19.86
CA VAL A 792 -8.47 36.98 19.76
C VAL A 792 -8.00 37.33 18.35
N SER A 793 -6.95 38.16 18.29
CA SER A 793 -6.32 38.64 17.07
C SER A 793 -5.21 37.71 16.55
N GLY A 794 -4.54 36.97 17.44
CA GLY A 794 -3.53 36.00 17.06
C GLY A 794 -2.88 35.32 18.26
N ILE A 795 -2.13 34.26 17.96
CA ILE A 795 -1.37 33.43 18.90
C ILE A 795 0.10 33.38 18.49
N THR A 796 0.98 33.52 19.48
CA THR A 796 2.42 33.23 19.34
C THR A 796 2.84 32.17 20.34
N GLU A 797 3.92 31.43 20.03
CA GLU A 797 4.47 30.38 20.89
C GLU A 797 5.83 30.81 21.45
N LYS A 798 6.06 30.54 22.74
CA LYS A 798 7.34 30.72 23.42
C LYS A 798 8.24 29.50 23.25
N GLU A 799 9.54 29.64 23.53
CA GLU A 799 10.50 28.53 23.45
C GLU A 799 10.14 27.33 24.34
N ASN A 800 9.41 27.55 25.44
CA ASN A 800 8.93 26.48 26.32
C ASN A 800 7.62 25.82 25.86
N GLY A 801 7.06 26.24 24.73
CA GLY A 801 5.80 25.74 24.16
C GLY A 801 4.53 26.41 24.71
N ASP A 802 4.64 27.39 25.61
CA ASP A 802 3.49 28.14 26.10
C ASP A 802 3.01 29.15 25.04
N LEU A 803 1.72 29.46 25.07
CA LEU A 803 1.03 30.24 24.06
C LEU A 803 0.67 31.62 24.60
N VAL A 804 0.96 32.66 23.83
CA VAL A 804 0.58 34.04 24.14
C VAL A 804 -0.57 34.46 23.23
N LEU A 805 -1.72 34.76 23.84
CA LEU A 805 -2.92 35.21 23.14
C LEU A 805 -3.00 36.72 23.22
N ARG A 806 -3.18 37.35 22.07
CA ARG A 806 -3.45 38.78 21.97
C ARG A 806 -4.92 39.01 21.66
N TYR A 807 -5.66 39.62 22.59
CA TYR A 807 -7.09 39.87 22.46
C TYR A 807 -7.48 41.25 22.98
N GLU A 808 -8.66 41.72 22.56
CA GLU A 808 -9.28 42.94 23.09
C GLU A 808 -10.23 42.58 24.23
N ASP A 809 -10.05 43.13 25.42
CA ASP A 809 -10.98 42.95 26.54
C ASP A 809 -12.05 44.06 26.51
N THR A 810 -13.21 43.74 25.94
CA THR A 810 -14.27 44.75 25.68
C THR A 810 -15.18 45.03 26.88
N GLU A 811 -15.21 44.15 27.88
CA GLU A 811 -16.05 44.34 29.08
C GLU A 811 -15.25 44.81 30.28
N GLY A 812 -13.95 44.51 30.34
CA GLY A 812 -13.06 44.95 31.41
C GLY A 812 -12.29 46.22 31.05
N SER A 813 -11.03 46.04 30.62
CA SER A 813 -10.06 47.14 30.50
C SER A 813 -10.23 48.03 29.28
N GLY A 814 -10.96 47.59 28.25
CA GLY A 814 -11.08 48.28 26.95
C GLY A 814 -9.76 48.36 26.18
N LYS A 815 -8.78 47.53 26.54
CA LYS A 815 -7.43 47.54 25.96
C LYS A 815 -7.11 46.20 25.31
N ILE A 816 -6.10 46.24 24.44
CA ILE A 816 -5.44 45.02 23.96
C ILE A 816 -4.62 44.43 25.11
N VAL A 817 -4.88 43.16 25.40
CA VAL A 817 -4.22 42.38 26.45
C VAL A 817 -3.45 41.24 25.78
N GLU A 818 -2.26 40.95 26.31
CA GLU A 818 -1.51 39.73 26.03
C GLU A 818 -1.51 38.87 27.29
N ALA A 819 -1.97 37.62 27.16
CA ALA A 819 -2.00 36.68 28.26
C ALA A 819 -1.44 35.32 27.84
N GLU A 820 -0.75 34.68 28.79
CA GLU A 820 -0.08 33.40 28.60
C GLU A 820 -0.98 32.24 28.99
N TYR A 821 -0.95 31.17 28.21
CA TYR A 821 -1.71 29.94 28.43
C TYR A 821 -0.87 28.73 28.04
N ASP A 822 -1.10 27.61 28.70
CA ASP A 822 -0.37 26.37 28.45
C ASP A 822 -0.99 25.58 27.30
N LEU A 823 -2.31 25.74 27.13
CA LEU A 823 -3.13 25.04 26.13
C LEU A 823 -4.21 25.96 25.59
N VAL A 824 -4.45 25.91 24.29
CA VAL A 824 -5.54 26.64 23.62
C VAL A 824 -6.48 25.67 22.94
N VAL A 825 -7.78 25.84 23.16
CA VAL A 825 -8.85 25.06 22.52
C VAL A 825 -9.60 25.94 21.54
N LEU A 826 -9.52 25.59 20.26
CA LEU A 826 -10.27 26.23 19.19
C LEU A 826 -11.67 25.63 19.14
N ALA A 827 -12.67 26.44 19.48
CA ALA A 827 -14.06 26.04 19.35
C ALA A 827 -14.49 26.20 17.88
N VAL A 828 -14.09 25.22 17.06
CA VAL A 828 -14.37 25.17 15.62
C VAL A 828 -15.86 25.06 15.36
N GLY A 829 -16.29 25.76 14.30
CA GLY A 829 -17.67 25.73 13.84
C GLY A 829 -18.04 24.47 13.04
N ILE A 830 -19.32 24.35 12.72
CA ILE A 830 -19.86 23.38 11.78
C ILE A 830 -20.17 24.06 10.44
N GLN A 831 -20.01 23.30 9.37
CA GLN A 831 -20.19 23.69 7.98
C GLN A 831 -21.07 22.67 7.25
N PRO A 832 -21.80 23.07 6.21
CA PRO A 832 -22.58 22.17 5.39
C PRO A 832 -21.72 21.03 4.82
N ASN A 833 -22.32 19.84 4.69
CA ASN A 833 -21.66 18.73 4.01
C ASN A 833 -21.93 18.78 2.50
N ARG A 834 -20.99 19.34 1.75
CA ARG A 834 -21.08 19.52 0.30
C ARG A 834 -21.08 18.22 -0.53
N ASP A 835 -20.83 17.06 0.10
CA ASP A 835 -20.93 15.77 -0.60
C ASP A 835 -22.36 15.50 -1.11
N VAL A 836 -23.37 16.14 -0.50
CA VAL A 836 -24.78 16.01 -0.89
C VAL A 836 -25.05 16.46 -2.33
N GLU A 837 -24.29 17.43 -2.84
CA GLU A 837 -24.43 17.99 -4.20
C GLU A 837 -24.29 16.94 -5.31
N ARG A 838 -23.60 15.83 -5.01
CA ARG A 838 -23.31 14.77 -5.98
C ARG A 838 -24.27 13.59 -5.90
N LEU A 839 -25.20 13.59 -4.94
CA LEU A 839 -26.07 12.45 -4.71
C LEU A 839 -27.10 12.28 -5.81
N PHE A 840 -27.62 13.35 -6.41
CA PHE A 840 -28.65 13.29 -7.44
C PHE A 840 -28.08 13.77 -8.77
N SER A 841 -28.00 12.86 -9.75
CA SER A 841 -27.29 13.11 -11.00
C SER A 841 -28.12 13.90 -12.02
N ASP A 842 -29.41 13.60 -12.12
CA ASP A 842 -30.30 14.15 -13.17
C ASP A 842 -31.11 15.38 -12.69
N GLU A 843 -31.40 15.44 -11.39
CA GLU A 843 -32.17 16.50 -10.72
C GLU A 843 -31.37 16.95 -9.48
N PRO A 844 -30.52 17.98 -9.59
CA PRO A 844 -29.70 18.41 -8.47
C PRO A 844 -30.56 18.83 -7.28
N LEU A 845 -30.21 18.34 -6.10
CA LEU A 845 -30.91 18.69 -4.86
C LEU A 845 -30.74 20.18 -4.56
N GLY A 846 -31.84 20.88 -4.29
CA GLY A 846 -31.85 22.28 -3.93
C GLY A 846 -31.05 22.54 -2.65
N LEU A 847 -30.22 23.58 -2.68
CA LEU A 847 -29.44 24.04 -1.54
C LEU A 847 -29.82 25.48 -1.17
N ASP A 848 -29.75 25.79 0.12
CA ASP A 848 -29.95 27.15 0.62
C ASP A 848 -28.74 28.06 0.29
N GLU A 849 -28.86 29.34 0.64
CA GLU A 849 -27.80 30.33 0.41
C GLU A 849 -26.48 30.02 1.15
N TYR A 850 -26.50 29.06 2.08
CA TYR A 850 -25.36 28.59 2.86
C TYR A 850 -24.94 27.15 2.52
N PHE A 851 -25.46 26.57 1.43
CA PHE A 851 -25.16 25.22 0.95
C PHE A 851 -25.65 24.06 1.84
N TYR A 852 -26.57 24.30 2.77
CA TYR A 852 -27.33 23.21 3.39
C TYR A 852 -28.45 22.76 2.44
N VAL A 853 -28.98 21.55 2.64
CA VAL A 853 -30.13 21.09 1.85
C VAL A 853 -31.31 22.01 2.11
N ALA A 854 -31.88 22.56 1.04
CA ALA A 854 -32.98 23.51 1.12
C ALA A 854 -34.29 22.82 1.52
N GLU A 855 -35.04 23.51 2.37
CA GLU A 855 -36.40 23.18 2.74
C GLU A 855 -37.28 24.32 2.17
N PRO A 856 -38.07 24.10 1.09
CA PRO A 856 -38.80 25.18 0.44
C PRO A 856 -39.80 25.93 1.33
N ASP A 857 -40.39 25.24 2.31
CA ASP A 857 -41.31 25.80 3.32
C ASP A 857 -41.09 25.06 4.65
N ASP A 858 -40.03 25.44 5.38
CA ASP A 858 -39.61 24.77 6.63
C ASP A 858 -40.59 24.99 7.79
N ASP A 859 -41.35 26.08 7.75
CA ASP A 859 -42.39 26.39 8.74
C ASP A 859 -43.64 25.49 8.60
N LEU A 860 -44.06 25.18 7.36
CA LEU A 860 -45.24 24.35 7.10
C LEU A 860 -44.91 22.87 6.91
N ASP A 861 -43.84 22.57 6.16
CA ASP A 861 -43.46 21.23 5.72
C ASP A 861 -42.00 20.89 6.08
N PRO A 862 -41.63 20.91 7.38
CA PRO A 862 -40.27 20.63 7.82
C PRO A 862 -39.80 19.24 7.38
N GLY A 863 -38.59 19.20 6.85
CA GLY A 863 -37.92 18.03 6.30
C GLY A 863 -38.22 17.73 4.83
N VAL A 864 -39.09 18.50 4.17
CA VAL A 864 -39.39 18.34 2.73
C VAL A 864 -38.38 19.11 1.88
N THR A 865 -37.85 18.47 0.84
CA THR A 865 -36.92 19.12 -0.12
C THR A 865 -37.66 19.56 -1.38
N ASP A 866 -36.94 20.17 -2.31
CA ASP A 866 -37.48 20.56 -3.63
C ASP A 866 -37.79 19.36 -4.55
N ILE A 867 -37.22 18.18 -4.27
CA ILE A 867 -37.48 16.95 -5.03
C ILE A 867 -38.59 16.14 -4.36
N PRO A 868 -39.75 15.91 -5.00
CA PRO A 868 -40.83 15.12 -4.42
C PRO A 868 -40.40 13.68 -4.12
N GLY A 869 -40.56 13.25 -2.87
CA GLY A 869 -40.12 11.94 -2.38
C GLY A 869 -38.72 11.92 -1.77
N VAL A 870 -38.02 13.07 -1.77
CA VAL A 870 -36.75 13.28 -1.08
C VAL A 870 -36.97 14.20 0.12
N PHE A 871 -36.39 13.80 1.25
CA PHE A 871 -36.53 14.46 2.54
C PHE A 871 -35.15 14.67 3.16
N VAL A 872 -35.05 15.61 4.11
CA VAL A 872 -33.81 15.91 4.83
C VAL A 872 -34.02 15.79 6.34
N ALA A 873 -33.03 15.25 7.05
CA ALA A 873 -33.11 15.05 8.49
C ALA A 873 -31.84 15.50 9.23
N GLY A 874 -32.05 16.10 10.41
CA GLY A 874 -30.98 16.56 11.29
C GLY A 874 -30.12 17.67 10.69
N THR A 875 -28.81 17.57 10.84
CA THR A 875 -27.84 18.63 10.52
C THR A 875 -27.53 18.80 9.04
N ALA A 876 -28.05 17.93 8.17
CA ALA A 876 -27.96 18.11 6.72
C ALA A 876 -28.76 19.34 6.25
N ALA A 877 -29.80 19.73 6.99
CA ALA A 877 -30.62 20.92 6.75
C ALA A 877 -30.21 22.15 7.58
N GLY A 878 -29.01 22.15 8.18
CA GLY A 878 -28.53 23.30 8.94
C GLY A 878 -28.00 22.97 10.33
N ALA A 879 -27.38 23.98 10.94
CA ALA A 879 -26.76 23.89 12.26
C ALA A 879 -27.79 23.63 13.37
N LYS A 880 -27.78 22.42 13.94
CA LYS A 880 -28.74 21.95 14.95
C LYS A 880 -28.01 21.21 16.08
N ASP A 881 -28.50 21.33 17.31
CA ASP A 881 -28.02 20.50 18.41
C ASP A 881 -28.64 19.09 18.37
N ILE A 882 -28.34 18.26 19.36
CA ILE A 882 -28.81 16.86 19.38
C ILE A 882 -30.35 16.79 19.50
N VAL A 883 -30.96 17.64 20.33
CA VAL A 883 -32.41 17.62 20.57
C VAL A 883 -33.13 18.11 19.32
N ASP A 884 -32.69 19.23 18.76
CA ASP A 884 -33.22 19.78 17.52
C ASP A 884 -33.09 18.78 16.36
N SER A 885 -31.96 18.05 16.29
CA SER A 885 -31.74 17.04 15.26
C SER A 885 -32.72 15.87 15.36
N ILE A 886 -33.05 15.43 16.59
CA ILE A 886 -34.03 14.36 16.83
C ILE A 886 -35.45 14.82 16.51
N VAL A 887 -35.81 16.05 16.90
CA VAL A 887 -37.12 16.64 16.59
C VAL A 887 -37.30 16.79 15.08
N HIS A 888 -36.29 17.34 14.39
CA HIS A 888 -36.30 17.51 12.95
C HIS A 888 -36.39 16.16 12.22
N ALA A 889 -35.65 15.13 12.67
CA ALA A 889 -35.78 13.78 12.14
C ALA A 889 -37.20 13.21 12.30
N GLY A 890 -37.88 13.50 13.41
CA GLY A 890 -39.28 13.12 13.62
C GLY A 890 -40.25 13.80 12.64
N ALA A 891 -40.03 15.08 12.33
CA ALA A 891 -40.81 15.82 11.33
C ALA A 891 -40.63 15.21 9.92
N ALA A 892 -39.38 14.98 9.51
CA ALA A 892 -39.06 14.35 8.24
C ALA A 892 -39.72 12.96 8.10
N VAL A 893 -39.69 12.14 9.16
CA VAL A 893 -40.35 10.82 9.17
C VAL A 893 -41.85 10.92 8.91
N ALA A 894 -42.53 11.89 9.52
CA ALA A 894 -43.97 12.08 9.31
C ALA A 894 -44.27 12.41 7.84
N GLN A 895 -43.43 13.25 7.22
CA GLN A 895 -43.56 13.61 5.81
C GLN A 895 -43.26 12.43 4.88
N VAL A 896 -42.24 11.63 5.18
CA VAL A 896 -41.92 10.38 4.45
C VAL A 896 -43.09 9.42 4.49
N ALA A 897 -43.63 9.13 5.67
CA ALA A 897 -44.77 8.23 5.83
C ALA A 897 -45.99 8.74 5.05
N ALA A 898 -46.32 10.02 5.18
CA ALA A 898 -47.43 10.63 4.44
C ALA A 898 -47.24 10.57 2.92
N HIS A 899 -46.01 10.70 2.43
CA HIS A 899 -45.69 10.53 1.01
C HIS A 899 -45.91 9.08 0.55
N LEU A 900 -45.34 8.10 1.25
CA LEU A 900 -45.47 6.69 0.89
C LEU A 900 -46.93 6.21 0.90
N GLU A 901 -47.72 6.61 1.90
CA GLU A 901 -49.14 6.29 1.96
C GLU A 901 -49.90 6.86 0.76
N ARG A 902 -49.69 8.14 0.42
CA ARG A 902 -50.33 8.78 -0.75
C ARG A 902 -49.97 8.07 -2.05
N THR A 903 -48.70 7.72 -2.23
CA THR A 903 -48.22 7.03 -3.44
C THR A 903 -48.82 5.62 -3.54
N SER A 904 -48.92 4.88 -2.43
CA SER A 904 -49.52 3.54 -2.39
C SER A 904 -51.01 3.53 -2.76
N VAL A 905 -51.78 4.51 -2.27
CA VAL A 905 -53.20 4.66 -2.58
C VAL A 905 -53.41 4.99 -4.06
N ALA A 906 -52.56 5.84 -4.64
CA ALA A 906 -52.61 6.18 -6.05
C ALA A 906 -52.36 4.97 -6.97
N THR A 907 -51.39 4.10 -6.63
CA THR A 907 -51.10 2.89 -7.41
C THR A 907 -52.25 1.88 -7.33
N THR A 908 -52.92 1.78 -6.17
CA THR A 908 -54.05 0.85 -6.00
C THR A 908 -55.27 1.29 -6.79
N ALA A 909 -55.51 2.61 -6.90
CA ALA A 909 -56.58 3.17 -7.72
C ALA A 909 -56.34 2.98 -9.22
N GLU A 910 -55.09 3.06 -9.69
CA GLU A 910 -54.73 2.81 -11.10
C GLU A 910 -54.79 1.32 -11.50
N VAL A 911 -54.61 0.39 -10.56
CA VAL A 911 -54.74 -1.06 -10.82
C VAL A 911 -56.20 -1.54 -10.77
N LEU A 912 -57.09 -0.77 -10.13
CA LEU A 912 -58.53 -1.04 -10.04
C LEU A 912 -59.35 -0.37 -11.16
N ALA A 913 -58.73 0.53 -11.93
CA ALA A 913 -59.29 1.16 -13.13
C ALA A 913 -58.81 0.42 -14.39
#